data_AF-A0A7J6FE43-F1
#
_entry.id   AF-A0A7J6FE43-F1
#
_cell.length_a   1.000
_cell.length_b   1.000
_cell.length_c   1.000
_cell.angle_alpha   90.00
_cell.angle_beta   90.00
_cell.angle_gamma   90.00
#
_symmetry.space_group_name_H-M   'P 1'
#
loop_
_entity.id
_entity.type
_entity.pdbx_description
1 polymer ?
#
loop_
_entity_poly.entity_id
_entity_poly.type
_entity_poly.pdbx_seq_one_letter_code
_entity_poly.pdbx_strand_id
1 'polypeptide(L)'
;MATIRRRKAAENSEISKEEEEEEHKDEEESDDKKKQQTGKVHKAKKKSEDKNKNKWSCVDSCCWFIGCICTVWWVLLFLYNAMPASFPQYVTEAITGPLPDPPGIKLKKEGVSVKHPVVFVPGIVTGGLELWEGHHCADGLFRKRLWGGTFGEVYKRPFCWMEHMSLDNETGLDPSGIRVRPVTGLVAADYFAPGYFVWAVLIANLARVGYEEKNMYMAAYDWRISFQNTEVRDQTLSRIKSNIELMVATNGGNKAVILPHSMGVLYFLHFMKWVEAPAPMGGGGGPDWCAKHIKAVMNIGGPFLGVPKAVAGLFSSEAKDVAVARAIAPGFLDNDIFRLQTLQHAMKMTRTWDSTMSMIPKGGDTIWGAHNWSPEDCYNLKESQRNNDTQISSEERIEKLSSQSKSAHYGKMISFGKDVADAHSSEIERIDFRDAIKGNNIANSTCRDVWTEYHDMGIEGIRAVADYKVYTAEEVVDLLHFVAPKMMKRGSAHFSFGIADNLDDPMYNHYKYWSNPLETKLPNAPDMEIFSLYGVGIPTERAYVYKLSPAAECYIPFQIDTKANDEENCLKDGVYSVDGDETVPVLSAGFMCAKGWRGKTRFNPSGIRTYIREYDHSPPSNLLEGRGTQSGAHVDIMGNFALIEDVLRVATGASGKDLGGDQVHSDIFKWSEKINLRL
;
A
#
# COMPACT_ATOMS: atom_id res chain seq x y z
N MET A 1 -35.64 52.69 -23.12
CA MET A 1 -35.11 53.49 -24.24
C MET A 1 -33.57 53.47 -24.19
N ALA A 2 -32.94 54.06 -25.22
CA ALA A 2 -31.51 54.20 -25.46
C ALA A 2 -30.55 54.34 -24.26
N THR A 3 -29.41 53.65 -24.39
CA THR A 3 -28.01 54.05 -24.09
C THR A 3 -27.72 55.47 -23.57
N ILE A 4 -26.66 55.61 -22.74
CA ILE A 4 -25.44 56.42 -23.07
C ILE A 4 -24.30 56.25 -22.03
N ARG A 5 -23.04 56.33 -22.49
CA ARG A 5 -21.80 56.40 -21.68
C ARG A 5 -21.44 57.85 -21.29
N ARG A 6 -20.89 58.11 -20.10
CA ARG A 6 -19.90 59.18 -19.72
C ARG A 6 -19.73 59.24 -18.18
N ARG A 7 -18.65 59.75 -17.58
CA ARG A 7 -17.21 59.87 -17.94
C ARG A 7 -16.37 60.25 -16.69
N LYS A 8 -15.06 59.98 -16.73
CA LYS A 8 -13.95 60.49 -15.89
C LYS A 8 -14.23 61.70 -14.94
N ALA A 9 -13.80 61.56 -13.68
CA ALA A 9 -12.92 62.44 -12.89
C ALA A 9 -12.75 61.82 -11.47
N ALA A 10 -11.85 62.22 -10.56
CA ALA A 10 -10.43 62.62 -10.56
C ALA A 10 -10.16 63.23 -9.15
N GLU A 11 -8.91 63.19 -8.65
CA GLU A 11 -8.44 63.87 -7.41
C GLU A 11 -9.11 63.41 -6.08
N ASN A 12 -8.61 63.72 -4.88
CA ASN A 12 -7.25 63.76 -4.27
C ASN A 12 -7.39 64.50 -2.92
N SER A 13 -7.26 63.81 -1.77
CA SER A 13 -6.97 64.35 -0.42
C SER A 13 -7.05 63.21 0.60
N GLU A 14 -6.47 63.22 1.80
CA GLU A 14 -5.31 63.91 2.43
C GLU A 14 -4.89 62.96 3.59
N ILE A 15 -3.65 62.49 3.72
CA ILE A 15 -2.51 63.11 4.42
C ILE A 15 -2.86 63.79 5.76
N SER A 16 -2.68 63.08 6.88
CA SER A 16 -2.26 63.57 8.23
C SER A 16 -2.42 62.45 9.28
N LYS A 17 -1.66 62.36 10.38
CA LYS A 17 -0.30 62.83 10.76
C LYS A 17 -0.02 62.32 12.20
N GLU A 18 1.25 62.05 12.54
CA GLU A 18 1.83 62.11 13.91
C GLU A 18 1.17 61.29 15.05
N GLU A 19 1.72 61.15 16.27
CA GLU A 19 3.13 61.18 16.74
C GLU A 19 3.61 59.69 16.97
N GLU A 20 4.87 59.27 17.07
CA GLU A 20 6.05 59.72 17.85
C GLU A 20 5.92 59.62 19.39
N GLU A 21 6.64 58.66 20.00
CA GLU A 21 7.13 58.79 21.39
C GLU A 21 8.42 57.94 21.58
N GLU A 22 9.28 58.37 22.50
CA GLU A 22 10.65 57.88 22.76
C GLU A 22 10.62 56.75 23.84
N GLU A 23 11.67 56.15 24.42
CA GLU A 23 13.15 56.15 24.32
C GLU A 23 13.61 54.68 24.72
N HIS A 24 14.76 54.21 25.26
CA HIS A 24 16.06 54.69 25.78
C HIS A 24 17.05 53.47 25.77
N LYS A 25 18.26 53.59 25.17
CA LYS A 25 19.54 52.90 25.56
C LYS A 25 19.73 51.37 25.48
N ASP A 26 20.96 50.82 25.35
CA ASP A 26 22.26 51.36 24.84
C ASP A 26 23.01 50.20 24.07
N GLU A 27 24.22 49.63 24.30
CA GLU A 27 25.36 49.82 25.22
C GLU A 27 26.64 49.09 24.71
N GLU A 28 27.74 49.84 24.54
CA GLU A 28 29.18 49.45 24.46
C GLU A 28 29.71 48.47 23.35
N GLU A 29 31.00 48.45 22.94
CA GLU A 29 32.22 49.14 23.44
C GLU A 29 33.21 49.57 22.30
N SER A 30 34.29 50.26 22.68
CA SER A 30 35.39 50.86 21.87
C SER A 30 36.32 49.84 21.16
N ASP A 31 37.11 50.08 20.09
CA ASP A 31 37.84 51.23 19.48
C ASP A 31 39.07 51.77 20.24
N ASP A 32 40.28 51.70 19.65
CA ASP A 32 41.42 52.47 20.17
C ASP A 32 42.41 53.08 19.16
N LYS A 33 42.25 54.40 19.00
CA LYS A 33 43.28 55.45 18.80
C LYS A 33 44.05 55.55 17.46
N LYS A 34 43.97 56.79 16.94
CA LYS A 34 45.00 57.58 16.19
C LYS A 34 45.21 57.16 14.71
N LYS A 35 45.07 58.08 13.74
CA LYS A 35 45.70 59.42 13.72
C LYS A 35 45.09 60.40 12.69
N GLN A 36 44.93 61.65 13.13
CA GLN A 36 45.07 62.95 12.42
C GLN A 36 44.68 63.13 10.93
N GLN A 37 43.94 64.21 10.70
CA GLN A 37 43.54 64.78 9.42
C GLN A 37 44.71 65.35 8.59
N THR A 38 44.35 65.76 7.36
CA THR A 38 45.08 66.61 6.40
C THR A 38 46.20 65.92 5.58
N GLY A 39 46.39 66.27 4.30
CA GLY A 39 45.62 67.24 3.50
C GLY A 39 46.47 68.23 2.70
N LYS A 40 47.42 67.74 1.89
CA LYS A 40 48.02 68.49 0.78
C LYS A 40 47.87 67.64 -0.48
N VAL A 41 46.98 67.97 -1.41
CA VAL A 41 47.12 69.08 -2.38
C VAL A 41 48.38 68.90 -3.23
N HIS A 42 48.22 68.21 -4.36
CA HIS A 42 48.55 68.79 -5.67
C HIS A 42 47.56 68.32 -6.73
N LYS A 43 47.35 69.14 -7.77
CA LYS A 43 46.15 69.13 -8.61
C LYS A 43 46.50 69.37 -10.09
N ALA A 44 46.82 68.30 -10.82
CA ALA A 44 46.99 68.31 -12.28
C ALA A 44 46.35 67.02 -12.86
N LYS A 45 45.08 67.07 -13.27
CA LYS A 45 44.58 67.45 -14.61
C LYS A 45 44.87 66.41 -15.73
N LYS A 46 43.85 65.56 -15.93
CA LYS A 46 43.29 65.06 -17.20
C LYS A 46 44.18 64.30 -18.21
N LYS A 47 43.68 63.09 -18.52
CA LYS A 47 43.69 62.40 -19.85
C LYS A 47 45.07 61.93 -20.35
N SER A 48 45.18 60.93 -21.23
CA SER A 48 44.38 59.73 -21.61
C SER A 48 45.32 58.92 -22.53
N GLU A 49 45.26 57.60 -22.75
CA GLU A 49 44.21 56.59 -22.58
C GLU A 49 44.90 55.22 -22.68
N ASP A 50 44.79 54.30 -21.70
CA ASP A 50 45.11 52.88 -21.90
C ASP A 50 44.52 51.99 -20.78
N LYS A 51 44.27 50.71 -21.10
CA LYS A 51 43.93 49.59 -20.19
C LYS A 51 42.74 49.84 -19.26
N ASN A 52 41.55 49.97 -19.85
CA ASN A 52 40.32 49.59 -19.16
C ASN A 52 40.26 48.06 -18.94
N LYS A 53 40.94 47.56 -17.91
CA LYS A 53 40.81 46.18 -17.44
C LYS A 53 39.78 46.11 -16.31
N ASN A 54 38.56 45.68 -16.63
CA ASN A 54 37.54 45.38 -15.63
C ASN A 54 38.11 44.38 -14.60
N LYS A 55 38.12 44.75 -13.32
CA LYS A 55 38.40 43.83 -12.22
C LYS A 55 37.14 43.03 -11.93
N TRP A 56 37.09 41.81 -12.44
CA TRP A 56 36.07 40.80 -12.10
C TRP A 56 36.03 40.64 -10.58
N SER A 57 34.90 40.92 -9.92
CA SER A 57 34.80 40.75 -8.46
C SER A 57 34.50 39.29 -8.09
N CYS A 58 34.69 38.94 -6.83
CA CYS A 58 34.31 37.61 -6.33
C CYS A 58 32.78 37.38 -6.45
N VAL A 59 31.98 38.45 -6.37
CA VAL A 59 30.52 38.38 -6.57
C VAL A 59 30.20 38.11 -8.04
N ASP A 60 30.83 38.84 -8.98
CA ASP A 60 30.65 38.59 -10.41
C ASP A 60 31.11 37.18 -10.82
N SER A 61 32.13 36.64 -10.16
CA SER A 61 32.59 35.26 -10.38
C SER A 61 31.61 34.23 -9.81
N CYS A 62 31.03 34.47 -8.63
CA CYS A 62 30.00 33.62 -8.03
C CYS A 62 28.70 33.63 -8.86
N CYS A 63 28.21 34.81 -9.26
CA CYS A 63 27.04 34.96 -10.12
C CYS A 63 27.26 34.32 -11.51
N TRP A 64 28.47 34.42 -12.07
CA TRP A 64 28.81 33.74 -13.31
C TRP A 64 28.86 32.21 -13.15
N PHE A 65 29.40 31.71 -12.03
CA PHE A 65 29.45 30.28 -11.72
C PHE A 65 28.04 29.69 -11.49
N ILE A 66 27.18 30.39 -10.75
CA ILE A 66 25.76 30.05 -10.60
C ILE A 66 25.05 30.10 -11.96
N GLY A 67 25.33 31.12 -12.78
CA GLY A 67 24.83 31.20 -14.16
C GLY A 67 25.26 30.02 -15.04
N CYS A 68 26.51 29.57 -14.91
CA CYS A 68 27.02 28.36 -15.56
C CYS A 68 26.34 27.09 -15.04
N ILE A 69 26.14 26.93 -13.72
CA ILE A 69 25.41 25.78 -13.16
C ILE A 69 23.97 25.77 -13.67
N CYS A 70 23.26 26.89 -13.62
CA CYS A 70 21.89 27.00 -14.10
C CYS A 70 21.79 26.74 -15.62
N THR A 71 22.70 27.29 -16.43
CA THR A 71 22.68 27.04 -17.89
C THR A 71 23.09 25.62 -18.24
N VAL A 72 24.07 25.02 -17.56
CA VAL A 72 24.40 23.58 -17.72
C VAL A 72 23.24 22.71 -17.28
N TRP A 73 22.55 23.02 -16.19
CA TRP A 73 21.36 22.28 -15.75
C TRP A 73 20.21 22.39 -16.75
N TRP A 74 19.92 23.58 -17.28
CA TRP A 74 18.93 23.77 -18.34
C TRP A 74 19.32 23.09 -19.66
N VAL A 75 20.62 23.05 -20.02
CA VAL A 75 21.12 22.33 -21.19
C VAL A 75 21.02 20.81 -20.98
N LEU A 76 21.35 20.29 -19.80
CA LEU A 76 21.16 18.88 -19.46
C LEU A 76 19.67 18.50 -19.45
N LEU A 77 18.81 19.35 -18.91
CA LEU A 77 17.35 19.17 -18.94
C LEU A 77 16.81 19.21 -20.38
N PHE A 78 17.30 20.11 -21.22
CA PHE A 78 16.96 20.19 -22.64
C PHE A 78 17.44 18.94 -23.39
N LEU A 79 18.69 18.51 -23.21
CA LEU A 79 19.24 17.30 -23.80
C LEU A 79 18.49 16.05 -23.33
N TYR A 80 18.06 16.00 -22.06
CA TYR A 80 17.22 14.92 -21.53
C TYR A 80 15.84 14.86 -22.21
N ASN A 81 15.19 16.01 -22.43
CA ASN A 81 13.91 16.07 -23.13
C ASN A 81 14.04 15.96 -24.67
N ALA A 82 15.23 16.17 -25.22
CA ALA A 82 15.55 16.04 -26.65
C ALA A 82 16.18 14.68 -27.02
N MET A 83 16.56 13.85 -26.03
CA MET A 83 16.97 12.47 -26.28
C MET A 83 15.79 11.68 -26.84
N PRO A 84 15.98 10.91 -27.94
CA PRO A 84 14.98 9.94 -28.37
C PRO A 84 14.69 8.95 -27.24
N ALA A 85 13.44 8.56 -27.05
CA ALA A 85 13.04 7.58 -26.03
C ALA A 85 13.73 6.20 -26.19
N SER A 86 14.25 5.91 -27.39
CA SER A 86 15.07 4.73 -27.68
C SER A 86 16.54 4.86 -27.25
N PHE A 87 17.07 6.05 -26.95
CA PHE A 87 18.49 6.23 -26.65
C PHE A 87 18.94 5.52 -25.35
N PRO A 88 18.22 5.59 -24.22
CA PRO A 88 18.56 4.78 -23.04
C PRO A 88 18.52 3.28 -23.36
N GLN A 89 17.54 2.84 -24.15
CA GLN A 89 17.38 1.44 -24.55
C GLN A 89 18.55 0.96 -25.42
N TYR A 90 19.04 1.80 -26.34
CA TYR A 90 20.20 1.54 -27.19
C TYR A 90 21.52 1.51 -26.40
N VAL A 91 21.65 2.36 -25.37
CA VAL A 91 22.80 2.36 -24.45
C VAL A 91 22.80 1.10 -23.58
N THR A 92 21.64 0.70 -23.02
CA THR A 92 21.51 -0.56 -22.27
C THR A 92 21.83 -1.75 -23.17
N GLU A 93 21.22 -1.85 -24.37
CA GLU A 93 21.47 -2.93 -25.33
C GLU A 93 22.95 -3.04 -25.75
N ALA A 94 23.66 -1.92 -25.87
CA ALA A 94 25.10 -1.88 -26.15
C ALA A 94 26.00 -2.27 -24.95
N ILE A 95 25.47 -2.29 -23.72
CA ILE A 95 26.21 -2.62 -22.48
C ILE A 95 25.88 -4.05 -21.99
N THR A 96 24.61 -4.44 -22.00
CA THR A 96 24.12 -5.73 -21.49
C THR A 96 23.82 -6.77 -22.57
N GLY A 97 23.85 -6.37 -23.85
CA GLY A 97 23.34 -7.18 -24.95
C GLY A 97 21.82 -7.04 -25.14
N PRO A 98 21.24 -7.72 -26.14
CA PRO A 98 19.83 -7.60 -26.48
C PRO A 98 18.94 -8.06 -25.34
N LEU A 99 18.01 -7.18 -24.94
CA LEU A 99 17.00 -7.48 -23.93
C LEU A 99 16.12 -8.67 -24.39
N PRO A 100 15.72 -9.58 -23.48
CA PRO A 100 14.83 -10.68 -23.84
C PRO A 100 13.49 -10.14 -24.37
N ASP A 101 12.91 -10.83 -25.37
CA ASP A 101 11.58 -10.52 -25.89
C ASP A 101 10.57 -10.38 -24.74
N PRO A 102 9.86 -9.24 -24.59
CA PRO A 102 8.71 -9.14 -23.70
C PRO A 102 7.72 -10.29 -23.97
N PRO A 103 7.08 -10.89 -22.95
CA PRO A 103 6.29 -12.11 -23.12
C PRO A 103 5.22 -12.05 -24.21
N GLY A 104 4.58 -10.89 -24.40
CA GLY A 104 3.61 -10.69 -25.48
C GLY A 104 4.21 -10.69 -26.90
N ILE A 105 5.50 -10.41 -27.05
CA ILE A 105 6.24 -10.60 -28.32
C ILE A 105 6.66 -12.06 -28.48
N LYS A 106 7.19 -12.69 -27.42
CA LYS A 106 7.57 -14.12 -27.41
C LYS A 106 6.38 -15.01 -27.81
N LEU A 107 5.24 -14.86 -27.14
CA LEU A 107 4.03 -15.64 -27.44
C LEU A 107 3.44 -15.34 -28.83
N LYS A 108 3.60 -14.12 -29.33
CA LYS A 108 3.24 -13.79 -30.72
C LYS A 108 4.14 -14.50 -31.74
N LYS A 109 5.44 -14.67 -31.43
CA LYS A 109 6.39 -15.47 -32.23
C LYS A 109 6.07 -16.98 -32.15
N GLU A 110 5.55 -17.45 -31.01
CA GLU A 110 4.99 -18.81 -30.85
C GLU A 110 3.66 -19.03 -31.60
N GLY A 111 3.09 -18.00 -32.26
CA GLY A 111 1.85 -18.09 -33.03
C GLY A 111 0.57 -18.07 -32.19
N VAL A 112 0.67 -17.73 -30.91
CA VAL A 112 -0.45 -17.71 -29.96
C VAL A 112 -1.39 -16.52 -30.23
N SER A 113 -2.68 -16.71 -29.99
CA SER A 113 -3.74 -15.73 -30.25
C SER A 113 -4.80 -15.68 -29.13
N VAL A 114 -5.62 -14.63 -29.12
CA VAL A 114 -6.69 -14.40 -28.12
C VAL A 114 -7.69 -15.55 -28.07
N LYS A 115 -8.06 -15.99 -26.86
CA LYS A 115 -9.07 -17.04 -26.65
C LYS A 115 -10.08 -16.70 -25.56
N HIS A 116 -9.64 -16.45 -24.34
CA HIS A 116 -10.52 -16.10 -23.21
C HIS A 116 -10.53 -14.57 -23.00
N PRO A 117 -11.68 -13.96 -22.68
CA PRO A 117 -11.73 -12.55 -22.30
C PRO A 117 -11.09 -12.36 -20.92
N VAL A 118 -10.42 -11.22 -20.71
CA VAL A 118 -9.65 -10.94 -19.49
C VAL A 118 -10.35 -9.87 -18.65
N VAL A 119 -10.47 -10.11 -17.35
CA VAL A 119 -11.06 -9.16 -16.39
C VAL A 119 -10.05 -8.84 -15.28
N PHE A 120 -9.64 -7.58 -15.19
CA PHE A 120 -8.77 -7.08 -14.12
C PHE A 120 -9.62 -6.63 -12.93
N VAL A 121 -9.23 -7.00 -11.71
CA VAL A 121 -9.87 -6.54 -10.46
C VAL A 121 -8.81 -5.84 -9.60
N PRO A 122 -8.89 -4.51 -9.41
CA PRO A 122 -7.83 -3.73 -8.78
C PRO A 122 -7.70 -4.02 -7.28
N GLY A 123 -6.49 -3.86 -6.73
CA GLY A 123 -6.24 -3.84 -5.30
C GLY A 123 -6.63 -2.52 -4.63
N ILE A 124 -6.52 -2.47 -3.30
CA ILE A 124 -6.66 -1.22 -2.53
C ILE A 124 -5.70 -0.15 -3.09
N VAL A 125 -6.13 1.12 -3.07
CA VAL A 125 -5.44 2.29 -3.66
C VAL A 125 -5.04 2.20 -5.14
N THR A 126 -5.13 1.07 -5.84
CA THR A 126 -4.65 0.97 -7.23
C THR A 126 -5.61 1.52 -8.28
N GLY A 127 -6.91 1.64 -7.95
CA GLY A 127 -7.92 2.25 -8.83
C GLY A 127 -8.03 3.76 -8.64
N GLY A 128 -8.04 4.52 -9.74
CA GLY A 128 -8.27 5.97 -9.68
C GLY A 128 -9.69 6.34 -9.20
N LEU A 129 -9.81 7.42 -8.43
CA LEU A 129 -11.10 7.96 -7.95
C LEU A 129 -11.29 9.41 -8.42
N GLU A 130 -12.47 9.75 -8.94
CA GLU A 130 -12.84 11.11 -9.40
C GLU A 130 -14.00 11.74 -8.59
N LEU A 131 -13.95 13.06 -8.44
CA LEU A 131 -14.95 13.85 -7.71
C LEU A 131 -16.19 14.13 -8.59
N TRP A 132 -17.38 13.91 -8.04
CA TRP A 132 -18.67 14.20 -8.68
C TRP A 132 -19.49 15.27 -7.94
N GLU A 133 -19.30 15.40 -6.63
CA GLU A 133 -19.89 16.46 -5.79
C GLU A 133 -18.97 16.70 -4.60
N GLY A 134 -18.83 17.94 -4.16
CA GLY A 134 -17.97 18.31 -3.04
C GLY A 134 -18.30 19.69 -2.51
N HIS A 135 -17.74 20.02 -1.35
CA HIS A 135 -17.92 21.32 -0.69
C HIS A 135 -17.09 22.41 -1.39
N HIS A 136 -17.33 23.68 -1.04
CA HIS A 136 -16.68 24.87 -1.64
C HIS A 136 -15.13 24.79 -1.67
N CYS A 137 -14.49 24.07 -0.74
CA CYS A 137 -13.03 23.87 -0.77
C CYS A 137 -12.56 23.06 -2.00
N ALA A 138 -13.44 22.28 -2.63
CA ALA A 138 -13.19 21.47 -3.82
C ALA A 138 -13.62 22.17 -5.13
N ASP A 139 -13.98 23.45 -5.09
CA ASP A 139 -14.35 24.21 -6.29
C ASP A 139 -13.27 24.13 -7.38
N GLY A 140 -13.71 23.83 -8.60
CA GLY A 140 -12.88 23.56 -9.77
C GLY A 140 -12.47 22.08 -9.98
N LEU A 141 -12.74 21.19 -9.01
CA LEU A 141 -12.30 19.78 -9.05
C LEU A 141 -13.35 18.79 -9.61
N PHE A 142 -14.50 19.26 -10.11
CA PHE A 142 -15.52 18.39 -10.73
C PHE A 142 -14.93 17.54 -11.87
N ARG A 143 -15.10 16.22 -11.76
CA ARG A 143 -14.53 15.16 -12.60
C ARG A 143 -13.02 15.26 -12.79
N LYS A 144 -12.31 15.74 -11.76
CA LYS A 144 -10.87 15.54 -11.59
C LYS A 144 -10.62 14.32 -10.72
N ARG A 145 -9.52 13.61 -10.99
CA ARG A 145 -9.04 12.52 -10.13
C ARG A 145 -8.55 13.11 -8.80
N LEU A 146 -9.18 12.72 -7.69
CA LEU A 146 -8.64 12.94 -6.34
C LEU A 146 -7.63 11.85 -5.96
N TRP A 147 -7.65 10.72 -6.67
CA TRP A 147 -6.72 9.61 -6.48
C TRP A 147 -6.31 8.99 -7.82
N GLY A 148 -5.06 8.57 -7.95
CA GLY A 148 -4.50 8.00 -9.19
C GLY A 148 -4.36 9.02 -10.32
N GLY A 149 -3.74 10.18 -10.05
CA GLY A 149 -3.51 11.24 -11.04
C GLY A 149 -2.41 12.21 -10.60
N THR A 150 -2.46 13.46 -11.05
CA THR A 150 -1.50 14.49 -10.62
C THR A 150 -1.77 14.92 -9.17
N PHE A 151 -0.92 14.49 -8.23
CA PHE A 151 -1.00 14.82 -6.79
C PHE A 151 -0.97 16.33 -6.45
N GLY A 152 -0.78 17.22 -7.42
CA GLY A 152 -0.71 18.68 -7.22
C GLY A 152 -1.93 19.28 -6.48
N GLU A 153 -3.12 18.70 -6.59
CA GLU A 153 -4.29 19.18 -5.81
C GLU A 153 -4.26 18.74 -4.34
N VAL A 154 -3.64 17.59 -4.03
CA VAL A 154 -3.41 17.14 -2.65
C VAL A 154 -2.48 18.11 -1.93
N TYR A 155 -1.37 18.50 -2.57
CA TYR A 155 -0.42 19.47 -2.03
C TYR A 155 -1.00 20.89 -1.90
N LYS A 156 -1.95 21.28 -2.75
CA LYS A 156 -2.61 22.60 -2.67
C LYS A 156 -3.69 22.68 -1.59
N ARG A 157 -4.42 21.59 -1.33
CA ARG A 157 -5.63 21.60 -0.47
C ARG A 157 -5.72 20.34 0.41
N PRO A 158 -4.70 20.03 1.26
CA PRO A 158 -4.60 18.73 1.94
C PRO A 158 -5.80 18.42 2.84
N PHE A 159 -6.28 19.37 3.65
CA PHE A 159 -7.46 19.17 4.51
C PHE A 159 -8.73 18.89 3.71
N CYS A 160 -8.98 19.64 2.64
CA CYS A 160 -10.11 19.42 1.74
C CYS A 160 -10.04 18.05 1.07
N TRP A 161 -8.85 17.63 0.64
CA TRP A 161 -8.64 16.31 0.06
C TRP A 161 -8.92 15.19 1.07
N MET A 162 -8.45 15.31 2.32
CA MET A 162 -8.75 14.33 3.39
C MET A 162 -10.25 14.26 3.73
N GLU A 163 -10.94 15.40 3.75
CA GLU A 163 -12.39 15.48 3.94
C GLU A 163 -13.15 14.75 2.82
N HIS A 164 -12.78 14.97 1.55
CA HIS A 164 -13.45 14.35 0.41
C HIS A 164 -13.08 12.87 0.19
N MET A 165 -11.92 12.44 0.70
CA MET A 165 -11.49 11.05 0.67
C MET A 165 -11.96 10.22 1.87
N SER A 166 -12.38 10.87 2.96
CA SER A 166 -13.03 10.20 4.09
C SER A 166 -14.41 9.65 3.71
N LEU A 167 -14.88 8.66 4.45
CA LEU A 167 -16.25 8.15 4.43
C LEU A 167 -16.99 8.56 5.71
N ASP A 168 -18.32 8.51 5.68
CA ASP A 168 -19.14 8.81 6.85
C ASP A 168 -18.94 7.79 7.98
N ASN A 169 -18.76 8.30 9.20
CA ASN A 169 -18.27 7.51 10.33
C ASN A 169 -19.33 6.58 10.98
N GLU A 170 -20.60 6.69 10.59
CA GLU A 170 -21.66 5.79 11.06
C GLU A 170 -22.17 4.84 9.95
N THR A 171 -22.18 5.28 8.69
CA THR A 171 -22.73 4.51 7.54
C THR A 171 -21.70 3.84 6.64
N GLY A 172 -20.44 4.29 6.62
CA GLY A 172 -19.42 3.73 5.71
C GLY A 172 -19.67 4.04 4.23
N LEU A 173 -20.38 5.14 3.94
CA LEU A 173 -20.69 5.66 2.60
C LEU A 173 -20.10 7.07 2.40
N ASP A 174 -20.40 7.74 1.28
CA ASP A 174 -19.91 9.12 1.07
C ASP A 174 -20.55 10.09 2.10
N PRO A 175 -19.80 11.09 2.63
CA PRO A 175 -20.35 12.14 3.48
C PRO A 175 -21.37 13.04 2.76
N SER A 176 -22.22 13.72 3.53
CA SER A 176 -23.23 14.64 2.99
C SER A 176 -22.60 15.78 2.16
N GLY A 177 -23.13 16.01 0.95
CA GLY A 177 -22.59 16.98 0.00
C GLY A 177 -21.28 16.56 -0.69
N ILE A 178 -20.86 15.31 -0.54
CA ILE A 178 -19.66 14.73 -1.16
C ILE A 178 -20.05 13.49 -1.95
N ARG A 179 -19.52 13.35 -3.18
CA ARG A 179 -19.63 12.13 -3.98
C ARG A 179 -18.31 11.89 -4.72
N VAL A 180 -17.64 10.80 -4.40
CA VAL A 180 -16.41 10.34 -5.08
C VAL A 180 -16.68 8.97 -5.71
N ARG A 181 -16.25 8.76 -6.96
CA ARG A 181 -16.57 7.55 -7.73
C ARG A 181 -15.33 6.96 -8.40
N PRO A 182 -15.29 5.63 -8.64
CA PRO A 182 -14.18 5.02 -9.36
C PRO A 182 -14.14 5.50 -10.81
N VAL A 183 -12.94 5.76 -11.32
CA VAL A 183 -12.70 5.97 -12.75
C VAL A 183 -13.03 4.66 -13.48
N THR A 184 -13.68 4.74 -14.63
CA THR A 184 -14.18 3.57 -15.37
C THR A 184 -13.35 3.22 -16.61
N GLY A 185 -13.37 1.96 -17.02
CA GLY A 185 -12.70 1.47 -18.23
C GLY A 185 -11.20 1.24 -18.04
N LEU A 186 -10.49 0.85 -19.11
CA LEU A 186 -9.05 0.58 -19.06
C LEU A 186 -8.22 1.82 -18.69
N VAL A 187 -8.77 3.03 -18.91
CA VAL A 187 -8.20 4.31 -18.46
C VAL A 187 -8.06 4.40 -16.93
N ALA A 188 -8.77 3.57 -16.16
CA ALA A 188 -8.57 3.43 -14.70
C ALA A 188 -7.35 2.58 -14.32
N ALA A 189 -6.81 1.82 -15.28
CA ALA A 189 -5.65 0.94 -15.17
C ALA A 189 -4.35 1.64 -15.63
N ASP A 190 -4.48 2.68 -16.45
CA ASP A 190 -3.40 3.55 -16.94
C ASP A 190 -2.84 4.48 -15.86
N TYR A 191 -1.51 4.65 -15.89
CA TYR A 191 -0.69 5.64 -15.16
C TYR A 191 -1.33 6.21 -13.87
N PHE A 192 -1.14 5.49 -12.77
CA PHE A 192 -1.56 5.93 -11.44
C PHE A 192 -0.89 7.27 -11.04
N ALA A 193 0.37 7.42 -11.43
CA ALA A 193 1.12 8.67 -11.40
C ALA A 193 2.21 8.62 -12.50
N PRO A 194 2.86 9.74 -12.87
CA PRO A 194 4.02 9.70 -13.75
C PRO A 194 5.10 8.76 -13.20
N GLY A 195 5.44 7.70 -13.95
CA GLY A 195 6.39 6.66 -13.54
C GLY A 195 5.82 5.55 -12.63
N TYR A 196 4.55 5.62 -12.20
CA TYR A 196 3.91 4.57 -11.41
C TYR A 196 2.90 3.78 -12.24
N PHE A 197 3.31 2.57 -12.63
CA PHE A 197 2.55 1.65 -13.47
C PHE A 197 2.01 0.51 -12.61
N VAL A 198 0.69 0.30 -12.62
CA VAL A 198 0.06 -0.88 -12.00
C VAL A 198 -0.18 -1.94 -13.08
N TRP A 199 -1.15 -1.70 -13.97
CA TRP A 199 -1.61 -2.68 -14.95
C TRP A 199 -1.04 -2.50 -16.37
N ALA A 200 -0.51 -1.32 -16.67
CA ALA A 200 -0.17 -0.93 -18.05
C ALA A 200 0.84 -1.87 -18.75
N VAL A 201 1.82 -2.45 -18.02
CA VAL A 201 2.81 -3.37 -18.60
C VAL A 201 2.16 -4.70 -19.01
N LEU A 202 1.25 -5.22 -18.19
CA LEU A 202 0.48 -6.43 -18.47
C LEU A 202 -0.52 -6.22 -19.63
N ILE A 203 -1.25 -5.10 -19.62
CA ILE A 203 -2.16 -4.70 -20.71
C ILE A 203 -1.40 -4.53 -22.04
N ALA A 204 -0.23 -3.89 -22.02
CA ALA A 204 0.59 -3.73 -23.22
C ALA A 204 1.08 -5.06 -23.79
N ASN A 205 1.37 -6.05 -22.94
CA ASN A 205 1.76 -7.39 -23.36
C ASN A 205 0.57 -8.19 -23.93
N LEU A 206 -0.59 -8.14 -23.27
CA LEU A 206 -1.86 -8.68 -23.81
C LEU A 206 -2.16 -8.12 -25.20
N ALA A 207 -2.01 -6.81 -25.38
CA ALA A 207 -2.23 -6.14 -26.67
C ALA A 207 -1.27 -6.63 -27.79
N ARG A 208 -0.05 -7.08 -27.47
CA ARG A 208 0.84 -7.68 -28.50
C ARG A 208 0.27 -8.98 -29.07
N VAL A 209 -0.43 -9.77 -28.26
CA VAL A 209 -1.07 -11.05 -28.65
C VAL A 209 -2.45 -10.83 -29.31
N GLY A 210 -2.96 -9.59 -29.31
CA GLY A 210 -4.17 -9.18 -30.01
C GLY A 210 -5.37 -8.84 -29.11
N TYR A 211 -5.16 -8.72 -27.80
CA TYR A 211 -6.19 -8.21 -26.89
C TYR A 211 -6.47 -6.71 -27.14
N GLU A 212 -7.71 -6.30 -26.93
CA GLU A 212 -8.21 -4.94 -27.10
C GLU A 212 -9.41 -4.70 -26.16
N GLU A 213 -9.96 -3.48 -26.10
CA GLU A 213 -11.03 -3.12 -25.15
C GLU A 213 -12.27 -4.04 -25.21
N LYS A 214 -12.59 -4.61 -26.38
CA LYS A 214 -13.73 -5.54 -26.52
C LYS A 214 -13.56 -6.89 -25.79
N ASN A 215 -12.34 -7.26 -25.41
CA ASN A 215 -12.01 -8.51 -24.72
C ASN A 215 -11.17 -8.30 -23.43
N MET A 216 -11.03 -7.05 -22.98
CA MET A 216 -10.39 -6.66 -21.72
C MET A 216 -11.29 -5.71 -20.91
N TYR A 217 -11.66 -6.10 -19.68
CA TYR A 217 -12.51 -5.31 -18.79
C TYR A 217 -11.80 -4.99 -17.48
N MET A 218 -11.80 -3.72 -17.07
CA MET A 218 -11.36 -3.28 -15.75
C MET A 218 -12.57 -3.16 -14.82
N ALA A 219 -12.67 -4.06 -13.86
CA ALA A 219 -13.72 -4.11 -12.83
C ALA A 219 -13.47 -3.07 -11.73
N ALA A 220 -13.41 -1.78 -12.11
CA ALA A 220 -13.15 -0.69 -11.19
C ALA A 220 -14.27 -0.51 -10.16
N TYR A 221 -13.89 -0.42 -8.88
CA TYR A 221 -14.77 -0.21 -7.73
C TYR A 221 -14.15 0.86 -6.80
N ASP A 222 -14.97 1.46 -5.94
CA ASP A 222 -14.47 2.33 -4.88
C ASP A 222 -13.84 1.48 -3.79
N TRP A 223 -12.51 1.44 -3.76
CA TRP A 223 -11.74 0.60 -2.87
C TRP A 223 -11.73 1.09 -1.40
N ARG A 224 -12.46 2.14 -1.04
CA ARG A 224 -12.60 2.62 0.35
C ARG A 224 -13.76 1.96 1.10
N ILE A 225 -14.89 1.75 0.42
CA ILE A 225 -16.15 1.27 1.02
C ILE A 225 -16.14 -0.26 1.19
N SER A 226 -16.97 -0.76 2.11
CA SER A 226 -17.12 -2.21 2.31
C SER A 226 -17.64 -2.91 1.05
N PHE A 227 -17.31 -4.20 0.87
CA PHE A 227 -17.54 -4.90 -0.40
C PHE A 227 -19.03 -4.96 -0.78
N GLN A 228 -19.92 -5.22 0.18
CA GLN A 228 -21.37 -5.18 -0.06
C GLN A 228 -21.88 -3.76 -0.32
N ASN A 229 -21.29 -2.72 0.28
CA ASN A 229 -21.67 -1.33 0.03
C ASN A 229 -21.32 -0.86 -1.40
N THR A 230 -20.36 -1.51 -2.08
CA THR A 230 -20.14 -1.27 -3.54
C THR A 230 -21.36 -1.63 -4.39
N GLU A 231 -22.17 -2.61 -3.96
CA GLU A 231 -23.42 -2.97 -4.60
C GLU A 231 -24.55 -2.03 -4.17
N VAL A 232 -24.69 -1.76 -2.87
CA VAL A 232 -25.74 -0.86 -2.34
C VAL A 232 -25.63 0.56 -2.91
N ARG A 233 -24.42 1.10 -3.08
CA ARG A 233 -24.20 2.48 -3.55
C ARG A 233 -24.19 2.61 -5.08
N ASP A 234 -23.46 1.74 -5.76
CA ASP A 234 -23.12 1.90 -7.19
C ASP A 234 -23.51 0.70 -8.09
N GLN A 235 -24.16 -0.33 -7.50
CA GLN A 235 -24.51 -1.59 -8.18
C GLN A 235 -23.30 -2.29 -8.82
N THR A 236 -22.14 -2.20 -8.16
CA THR A 236 -20.85 -2.61 -8.75
C THR A 236 -20.75 -4.11 -9.01
N LEU A 237 -21.25 -4.96 -8.11
CA LEU A 237 -21.23 -6.41 -8.27
C LEU A 237 -22.19 -6.84 -9.40
N SER A 238 -23.37 -6.24 -9.47
CA SER A 238 -24.30 -6.40 -10.60
C SER A 238 -23.69 -5.98 -11.94
N ARG A 239 -22.92 -4.88 -11.96
CA ARG A 239 -22.19 -4.43 -13.15
C ARG A 239 -21.07 -5.41 -13.53
N ILE A 240 -20.32 -5.95 -12.58
CA ILE A 240 -19.27 -6.94 -12.84
C ILE A 240 -19.86 -8.23 -13.42
N LYS A 241 -20.93 -8.76 -12.80
CA LYS A 241 -21.72 -9.90 -13.33
C LYS A 241 -22.14 -9.65 -14.78
N SER A 242 -22.81 -8.54 -15.05
CA SER A 242 -23.36 -8.22 -16.37
C SER A 242 -22.28 -8.08 -17.45
N ASN A 243 -21.12 -7.50 -17.12
CA ASN A 243 -20.00 -7.39 -18.07
C ASN A 243 -19.37 -8.77 -18.35
N ILE A 244 -19.19 -9.62 -17.33
CA ILE A 244 -18.66 -10.99 -17.53
C ILE A 244 -19.62 -11.82 -18.40
N GLU A 245 -20.93 -11.78 -18.13
CA GLU A 245 -21.95 -12.46 -18.94
C GLU A 245 -21.91 -11.99 -20.41
N LEU A 246 -21.82 -10.67 -20.63
CA LEU A 246 -21.72 -10.07 -21.97
C LEU A 246 -20.42 -10.46 -22.70
N MET A 247 -19.27 -10.42 -22.02
CA MET A 247 -17.97 -10.81 -22.60
C MET A 247 -17.94 -12.29 -22.99
N VAL A 248 -18.46 -13.19 -22.15
CA VAL A 248 -18.51 -14.63 -22.45
C VAL A 248 -19.48 -14.90 -23.61
N ALA A 249 -20.66 -14.26 -23.62
CA ALA A 249 -21.63 -14.42 -24.70
C ALA A 249 -21.13 -13.89 -26.05
N THR A 250 -20.46 -12.74 -26.08
CA THR A 250 -19.93 -12.14 -27.31
C THR A 250 -18.64 -12.79 -27.80
N ASN A 251 -17.81 -13.36 -26.91
CA ASN A 251 -16.59 -14.07 -27.24
C ASN A 251 -16.82 -15.59 -27.47
N GLY A 252 -17.95 -15.94 -28.10
CA GLY A 252 -18.26 -17.31 -28.55
C GLY A 252 -18.44 -18.35 -27.44
N GLY A 253 -18.81 -17.93 -26.23
CA GLY A 253 -18.97 -18.82 -25.07
C GLY A 253 -17.66 -19.15 -24.33
N ASN A 254 -16.53 -18.56 -24.72
CA ASN A 254 -15.27 -18.74 -24.00
C ASN A 254 -15.32 -18.04 -22.64
N LYS A 255 -15.35 -18.85 -21.57
CA LYS A 255 -15.33 -18.41 -20.17
C LYS A 255 -14.17 -17.43 -19.88
N ALA A 256 -14.37 -16.43 -19.02
CA ALA A 256 -13.41 -15.38 -18.72
C ALA A 256 -12.23 -15.84 -17.83
N VAL A 257 -11.06 -15.25 -18.03
CA VAL A 257 -9.92 -15.34 -17.10
C VAL A 257 -9.88 -14.06 -16.27
N ILE A 258 -9.90 -14.23 -14.94
CA ILE A 258 -9.97 -13.13 -13.99
C ILE A 258 -8.60 -12.93 -13.35
N LEU A 259 -8.16 -11.68 -13.26
CA LEU A 259 -6.87 -11.26 -12.72
C LEU A 259 -7.09 -10.29 -11.56
N PRO A 260 -7.39 -10.76 -10.33
CA PRO A 260 -7.47 -9.90 -9.16
C PRO A 260 -6.08 -9.66 -8.56
N HIS A 261 -5.79 -8.42 -8.16
CA HIS A 261 -4.56 -8.04 -7.46
C HIS A 261 -4.84 -7.62 -6.02
N SER A 262 -3.97 -8.02 -5.08
CA SER A 262 -4.01 -7.57 -3.68
C SER A 262 -5.40 -7.72 -3.05
N MET A 263 -5.94 -6.71 -2.36
CA MET A 263 -7.30 -6.70 -1.81
C MET A 263 -8.40 -7.07 -2.84
N GLY A 264 -8.17 -6.85 -4.14
CA GLY A 264 -9.06 -7.25 -5.22
C GLY A 264 -9.32 -8.76 -5.27
N VAL A 265 -8.40 -9.57 -4.75
CA VAL A 265 -8.57 -11.03 -4.55
C VAL A 265 -9.67 -11.32 -3.54
N LEU A 266 -9.71 -10.61 -2.41
CA LEU A 266 -10.77 -10.74 -1.40
C LEU A 266 -12.11 -10.21 -1.93
N TYR A 267 -12.08 -9.13 -2.70
CA TYR A 267 -13.26 -8.58 -3.37
C TYR A 267 -13.83 -9.55 -4.42
N PHE A 268 -12.98 -10.24 -5.19
CA PHE A 268 -13.44 -11.23 -6.16
C PHE A 268 -13.90 -12.54 -5.50
N LEU A 269 -13.30 -12.95 -4.37
CA LEU A 269 -13.82 -14.05 -3.54
C LEU A 269 -15.23 -13.75 -3.04
N HIS A 270 -15.46 -12.52 -2.55
CA HIS A 270 -16.80 -12.02 -2.18
C HIS A 270 -17.75 -12.04 -3.37
N PHE A 271 -17.32 -11.54 -4.53
CA PHE A 271 -18.13 -11.55 -5.76
C PHE A 271 -18.55 -12.97 -6.18
N MET A 272 -17.63 -13.95 -6.14
CA MET A 272 -17.95 -15.34 -6.51
C MET A 272 -19.06 -15.94 -5.64
N LYS A 273 -19.15 -15.57 -4.35
CA LYS A 273 -20.27 -16.01 -3.50
C LYS A 273 -21.52 -15.15 -3.65
N TRP A 274 -21.35 -13.83 -3.75
CA TRP A 274 -22.46 -12.91 -4.02
C TRP A 274 -23.20 -13.29 -5.29
N VAL A 275 -22.51 -13.66 -6.38
CA VAL A 275 -23.17 -13.97 -7.66
C VAL A 275 -23.89 -15.34 -7.66
N GLU A 276 -23.41 -16.33 -6.90
CA GLU A 276 -24.13 -17.58 -6.69
C GLU A 276 -25.37 -17.40 -5.81
N ALA A 277 -25.29 -16.54 -4.79
CA ALA A 277 -26.32 -16.33 -3.78
C ALA A 277 -27.61 -15.70 -4.33
N PRO A 278 -28.80 -16.03 -3.75
CA PRO A 278 -30.08 -15.53 -4.24
C PRO A 278 -30.29 -14.04 -3.94
N ALA A 279 -31.00 -13.38 -4.86
CA ALA A 279 -31.51 -12.02 -4.64
C ALA A 279 -32.52 -11.99 -3.47
N PRO A 280 -32.61 -10.90 -2.70
CA PRO A 280 -31.95 -9.60 -2.92
C PRO A 280 -30.55 -9.45 -2.27
N MET A 281 -30.04 -10.45 -1.55
CA MET A 281 -28.72 -10.33 -0.88
C MET A 281 -27.55 -10.58 -1.85
N GLY A 282 -27.70 -11.57 -2.73
CA GLY A 282 -26.78 -11.88 -3.81
C GLY A 282 -27.31 -11.51 -5.20
N GLY A 283 -26.48 -11.70 -6.22
CA GLY A 283 -26.73 -11.37 -7.61
C GLY A 283 -27.61 -12.36 -8.38
N GLY A 284 -28.07 -13.45 -7.77
CA GLY A 284 -29.03 -14.38 -8.36
C GLY A 284 -28.57 -15.05 -9.67
N GLY A 285 -27.26 -15.27 -9.84
CA GLY A 285 -26.70 -16.04 -10.95
C GLY A 285 -26.87 -17.56 -10.79
N GLY A 286 -27.06 -18.03 -9.55
CA GLY A 286 -27.23 -19.44 -9.20
C GLY A 286 -25.90 -20.22 -9.06
N PRO A 287 -25.94 -21.45 -8.52
CA PRO A 287 -24.75 -22.17 -8.06
C PRO A 287 -23.77 -22.59 -9.16
N ASP A 288 -24.19 -22.61 -10.43
CA ASP A 288 -23.30 -22.93 -11.55
C ASP A 288 -22.71 -21.67 -12.23
N TRP A 289 -22.97 -20.46 -11.72
CA TRP A 289 -22.64 -19.23 -12.45
C TRP A 289 -21.13 -19.13 -12.72
N CYS A 290 -20.30 -19.40 -11.71
CA CYS A 290 -18.85 -19.44 -11.87
C CYS A 290 -18.42 -20.55 -12.85
N ALA A 291 -19.05 -21.73 -12.79
CA ALA A 291 -18.76 -22.84 -13.69
C ALA A 291 -19.08 -22.52 -15.16
N LYS A 292 -20.12 -21.71 -15.40
CA LYS A 292 -20.56 -21.29 -16.74
C LYS A 292 -19.69 -20.15 -17.30
N HIS A 293 -19.24 -19.22 -16.46
CA HIS A 293 -18.62 -17.97 -16.93
C HIS A 293 -17.11 -17.83 -16.67
N ILE A 294 -16.49 -18.62 -15.80
CA ILE A 294 -15.08 -18.44 -15.39
C ILE A 294 -14.21 -19.63 -15.85
N LYS A 295 -13.09 -19.34 -16.53
CA LYS A 295 -12.05 -20.29 -16.95
C LYS A 295 -10.99 -20.46 -15.85
N ALA A 296 -10.55 -19.35 -15.28
CA ALA A 296 -9.54 -19.31 -14.24
C ALA A 296 -9.61 -18.01 -13.42
N VAL A 297 -9.17 -18.07 -12.17
CA VAL A 297 -8.92 -16.90 -11.32
C VAL A 297 -7.44 -16.91 -10.93
N MET A 298 -6.70 -15.91 -11.37
CA MET A 298 -5.25 -15.80 -11.20
C MET A 298 -4.95 -14.67 -10.21
N ASN A 299 -4.85 -15.03 -8.93
CA ASN A 299 -4.80 -14.10 -7.81
C ASN A 299 -3.37 -13.61 -7.61
N ILE A 300 -3.10 -12.33 -7.90
CA ILE A 300 -1.77 -11.73 -7.82
C ILE A 300 -1.59 -11.06 -6.44
N GLY A 301 -0.66 -11.56 -5.63
CA GLY A 301 -0.38 -11.03 -4.28
C GLY A 301 -1.60 -11.05 -3.35
N GLY A 302 -2.41 -12.11 -3.39
CA GLY A 302 -3.72 -12.14 -2.71
C GLY A 302 -3.62 -12.35 -1.20
N PRO A 303 -4.02 -11.38 -0.34
CA PRO A 303 -3.91 -11.50 1.11
C PRO A 303 -5.09 -12.29 1.70
N PHE A 304 -5.23 -13.57 1.32
CA PHE A 304 -6.37 -14.42 1.69
C PHE A 304 -6.60 -14.42 3.21
N LEU A 305 -5.53 -14.61 3.97
CA LEU A 305 -5.55 -14.64 5.43
C LEU A 305 -5.40 -13.25 6.08
N GLY A 306 -5.32 -12.16 5.30
CA GLY A 306 -5.00 -10.81 5.79
C GLY A 306 -3.49 -10.53 5.88
N VAL A 307 -3.11 -9.33 6.35
CA VAL A 307 -1.70 -8.91 6.51
C VAL A 307 -1.49 -8.16 7.84
N PRO A 308 -0.40 -8.43 8.59
CA PRO A 308 -0.07 -7.70 9.81
C PRO A 308 0.12 -6.18 9.58
N LYS A 309 0.58 -5.77 8.39
CA LYS A 309 0.71 -4.34 7.98
C LYS A 309 -0.63 -3.58 8.03
N ALA A 310 -1.77 -4.26 7.89
CA ALA A 310 -3.09 -3.65 8.07
C ALA A 310 -3.39 -3.35 9.55
N VAL A 311 -2.92 -4.19 10.48
CA VAL A 311 -3.09 -4.00 11.92
C VAL A 311 -2.33 -2.75 12.37
N ALA A 312 -1.02 -2.65 12.05
CA ALA A 312 -0.20 -1.50 12.41
C ALA A 312 -0.76 -0.18 11.83
N GLY A 313 -1.25 -0.21 10.58
CA GLY A 313 -1.89 0.93 9.92
C GLY A 313 -3.18 1.41 10.60
N LEU A 314 -4.04 0.50 11.07
CA LEU A 314 -5.28 0.84 11.80
C LEU A 314 -5.05 1.18 13.28
N PHE A 315 -4.03 0.56 13.89
CA PHE A 315 -3.67 0.73 15.30
C PHE A 315 -2.94 2.06 15.53
N SER A 316 -1.77 2.27 14.93
CA SER A 316 -0.95 3.47 15.14
C SER A 316 -0.79 4.36 13.90
N SER A 317 -1.30 3.92 12.73
CA SER A 317 -1.00 4.54 11.43
C SER A 317 0.50 4.68 11.16
N GLU A 318 1.27 3.70 11.66
CA GLU A 318 2.64 3.45 11.27
C GLU A 318 2.72 2.14 10.50
N ALA A 319 3.59 2.11 9.49
CA ALA A 319 4.22 0.91 9.00
C ALA A 319 5.74 1.10 9.14
N LYS A 320 6.54 0.06 8.82
CA LYS A 320 8.01 0.09 8.91
C LYS A 320 8.61 1.37 8.33
N ASP A 321 8.18 1.76 7.13
CA ASP A 321 8.68 2.90 6.37
C ASP A 321 8.42 4.25 7.08
N VAL A 322 7.25 4.39 7.71
CA VAL A 322 6.85 5.59 8.47
C VAL A 322 7.63 5.70 9.78
N ALA A 323 7.77 4.57 10.49
CA ALA A 323 8.50 4.50 11.75
C ALA A 323 10.00 4.82 11.56
N VAL A 324 10.60 4.28 10.49
CA VAL A 324 12.00 4.56 10.10
C VAL A 324 12.17 6.02 9.66
N ALA A 325 11.27 6.56 8.83
CA ALA A 325 11.34 7.97 8.42
C ALA A 325 11.30 8.94 9.61
N ARG A 326 10.40 8.71 10.58
CA ARG A 326 10.33 9.45 11.85
C ARG A 326 11.62 9.33 12.67
N ALA A 327 12.23 8.14 12.71
CA ALA A 327 13.43 7.89 13.51
C ALA A 327 14.69 8.54 12.91
N ILE A 328 14.80 8.61 11.58
CA ILE A 328 15.94 9.22 10.87
C ILE A 328 15.80 10.74 10.82
N ALA A 329 14.59 11.26 10.61
CA ALA A 329 14.35 12.69 10.39
C ALA A 329 13.09 13.19 11.14
N PRO A 330 13.13 13.29 12.49
CA PRO A 330 12.01 13.85 13.26
C PRO A 330 11.59 15.22 12.73
N GLY A 331 12.56 16.11 12.50
CA GLY A 331 12.36 17.44 11.92
C GLY A 331 11.67 17.47 10.53
N PHE A 332 11.64 16.36 9.78
CA PHE A 332 10.92 16.31 8.50
C PHE A 332 9.40 16.16 8.69
N LEU A 333 8.96 15.61 9.83
CA LEU A 333 7.56 15.54 10.28
C LEU A 333 7.20 16.68 11.27
N ASP A 334 8.14 17.55 11.59
CA ASP A 334 7.93 18.77 12.40
C ASP A 334 7.91 20.06 11.56
N ASN A 335 8.32 20.03 10.28
CA ASN A 335 8.27 21.19 9.39
C ASN A 335 6.83 21.65 9.13
N ASP A 336 6.58 22.97 9.19
CA ASP A 336 5.24 23.62 9.29
C ASP A 336 4.19 23.30 8.20
N ILE A 337 4.53 22.54 7.15
CA ILE A 337 3.58 22.07 6.11
C ILE A 337 2.99 20.69 6.46
N PHE A 338 3.70 19.88 7.25
CA PHE A 338 3.33 18.50 7.60
C PHE A 338 3.68 18.18 9.07
N ARG A 339 3.03 18.85 10.03
CA ARG A 339 3.15 18.56 11.47
C ARG A 339 2.90 17.08 11.80
N LEU A 340 3.36 16.63 12.97
CA LEU A 340 2.98 15.37 13.64
C LEU A 340 1.46 15.07 13.64
N GLN A 341 0.62 16.11 13.64
CA GLN A 341 -0.84 16.03 13.53
C GLN A 341 -1.34 15.40 12.20
N THR A 342 -0.52 15.40 11.15
CA THR A 342 -0.82 14.73 9.87
C THR A 342 -1.10 13.24 10.07
N LEU A 343 -0.41 12.56 11.01
CA LEU A 343 -0.71 11.16 11.34
C LEU A 343 -2.09 10.98 12.00
N GLN A 344 -2.55 11.94 12.82
CA GLN A 344 -3.88 11.90 13.43
C GLN A 344 -4.99 12.13 12.40
N HIS A 345 -4.80 13.07 11.48
CA HIS A 345 -5.71 13.26 10.34
C HIS A 345 -5.73 12.04 9.41
N ALA A 346 -4.56 11.49 9.08
CA ALA A 346 -4.44 10.29 8.26
C ALA A 346 -5.15 9.10 8.92
N MET A 347 -4.89 8.84 10.21
CA MET A 347 -5.58 7.80 10.99
C MET A 347 -7.10 8.01 11.00
N LYS A 348 -7.57 9.24 11.21
CA LYS A 348 -9.00 9.55 11.19
C LYS A 348 -9.63 9.27 9.82
N MET A 349 -8.94 9.57 8.72
CA MET A 349 -9.39 9.27 7.36
C MET A 349 -9.35 7.76 7.07
N THR A 350 -8.23 7.07 7.33
CA THR A 350 -8.06 5.64 7.01
C THR A 350 -8.97 4.74 7.86
N ARG A 351 -9.25 5.11 9.12
CA ARG A 351 -10.28 4.47 9.96
C ARG A 351 -11.72 4.64 9.46
N THR A 352 -11.95 5.40 8.37
CA THR A 352 -13.24 5.40 7.64
C THR A 352 -13.26 4.48 6.43
N TRP A 353 -12.09 4.04 5.93
CA TRP A 353 -11.97 3.15 4.77
C TRP A 353 -12.24 1.69 5.16
N ASP A 354 -13.51 1.36 5.41
CA ASP A 354 -13.97 0.06 5.92
C ASP A 354 -13.43 -1.15 5.14
N SER A 355 -13.14 -1.00 3.84
CA SER A 355 -12.50 -2.02 3.01
C SER A 355 -11.17 -2.56 3.58
N THR A 356 -10.39 -1.70 4.26
CA THR A 356 -9.10 -2.05 4.88
C THR A 356 -9.24 -3.19 5.87
N MET A 357 -10.37 -3.27 6.56
CA MET A 357 -10.65 -4.32 7.53
C MET A 357 -10.75 -5.72 6.89
N SER A 358 -11.05 -5.83 5.59
CA SER A 358 -10.98 -7.12 4.88
C SER A 358 -9.59 -7.77 4.95
N MET A 359 -8.54 -6.96 5.16
CA MET A 359 -7.15 -7.39 5.23
C MET A 359 -6.63 -7.59 6.67
N ILE A 360 -7.49 -7.48 7.69
CA ILE A 360 -7.13 -7.90 9.06
C ILE A 360 -6.82 -9.42 9.05
N PRO A 361 -5.79 -9.88 9.80
CA PRO A 361 -5.47 -11.29 9.98
C PRO A 361 -6.69 -12.17 10.33
N LYS A 362 -6.83 -13.30 9.64
CA LYS A 362 -7.94 -14.25 9.77
C LYS A 362 -7.46 -15.60 10.26
N GLY A 363 -8.31 -16.28 11.04
CA GLY A 363 -8.07 -17.60 11.61
C GLY A 363 -7.26 -17.62 12.90
N GLY A 364 -7.04 -16.44 13.52
CA GLY A 364 -6.45 -16.29 14.86
C GLY A 364 -5.17 -17.09 15.08
N ASP A 365 -5.02 -17.59 16.31
CA ASP A 365 -3.87 -18.36 16.77
C ASP A 365 -3.67 -19.70 16.02
N THR A 366 -4.73 -20.26 15.42
CA THR A 366 -4.65 -21.49 14.64
C THR A 366 -3.85 -21.31 13.35
N ILE A 367 -3.96 -20.13 12.73
CA ILE A 367 -3.30 -19.81 11.46
C ILE A 367 -2.00 -19.05 11.68
N TRP A 368 -2.02 -18.00 12.49
CA TRP A 368 -0.89 -17.07 12.64
C TRP A 368 0.08 -17.44 13.76
N GLY A 369 -0.24 -18.50 14.51
CA GLY A 369 0.52 -18.91 15.68
C GLY A 369 0.07 -18.19 16.95
N ALA A 370 0.43 -18.79 18.09
CA ALA A 370 0.17 -18.27 19.43
C ALA A 370 1.48 -17.78 20.07
N HIS A 371 1.39 -17.25 21.29
CA HIS A 371 2.50 -16.76 22.14
C HIS A 371 3.86 -17.51 22.04
N ASN A 372 3.84 -18.83 21.89
CA ASN A 372 5.03 -19.70 21.88
C ASN A 372 5.34 -20.37 20.52
N TRP A 373 4.50 -20.23 19.48
CA TRP A 373 4.69 -20.94 18.20
C TRP A 373 4.24 -20.13 16.99
N SER A 374 4.84 -20.38 15.83
CA SER A 374 4.40 -19.87 14.53
C SER A 374 4.60 -20.93 13.45
N PRO A 375 3.82 -20.87 12.35
CA PRO A 375 4.07 -21.73 11.19
C PRO A 375 5.32 -21.27 10.43
N GLU A 376 5.49 -19.96 10.23
CA GLU A 376 6.66 -19.39 9.56
C GLU A 376 7.88 -19.37 10.50
N ASP A 377 9.04 -19.41 9.88
CA ASP A 377 10.36 -19.28 10.49
C ASP A 377 11.02 -17.96 10.02
N CYS A 378 12.13 -17.51 10.63
CA CYS A 378 12.83 -16.27 10.25
C CYS A 378 13.24 -16.29 8.76
N TYR A 379 12.99 -15.17 8.06
CA TYR A 379 13.54 -14.86 6.74
C TYR A 379 15.08 -14.81 6.74
N ASN A 380 15.71 -15.98 6.76
CA ASN A 380 17.12 -16.09 6.45
C ASN A 380 17.30 -15.89 4.94
N LEU A 381 18.10 -14.90 4.57
CA LEU A 381 18.63 -14.76 3.22
C LEU A 381 19.36 -16.06 2.85
N LYS A 382 18.77 -16.88 1.98
CA LYS A 382 19.44 -18.06 1.40
C LYS A 382 20.77 -17.59 0.80
N GLU A 383 21.89 -18.16 1.23
CA GLU A 383 23.23 -17.69 0.86
C GLU A 383 23.40 -17.65 -0.67
N SER A 384 23.37 -16.46 -1.25
CA SER A 384 23.49 -16.24 -2.69
C SER A 384 24.95 -16.39 -3.14
N GLN A 385 25.37 -17.65 -3.29
CA GLN A 385 26.54 -18.11 -4.05
C GLN A 385 27.80 -17.23 -3.92
N ARG A 386 28.27 -17.00 -2.69
CA ARG A 386 29.69 -16.65 -2.48
C ARG A 386 30.57 -17.88 -2.67
N ASN A 387 30.80 -18.24 -3.93
CA ASN A 387 31.85 -19.18 -4.32
C ASN A 387 33.22 -18.62 -3.86
N ASN A 388 33.77 -19.22 -2.81
CA ASN A 388 35.19 -19.24 -2.48
C ASN A 388 35.43 -20.48 -1.61
N ASP A 389 36.42 -21.29 -1.97
CA ASP A 389 36.59 -22.63 -1.40
C ASP A 389 37.01 -22.62 0.08
N THR A 390 36.27 -23.34 0.91
CA THR A 390 36.88 -24.14 1.98
C THR A 390 35.96 -25.31 2.36
N GLN A 391 36.43 -26.55 2.17
CA GLN A 391 35.71 -27.74 2.61
C GLN A 391 35.78 -27.87 4.14
N ILE A 392 34.65 -27.65 4.81
CA ILE A 392 34.39 -28.09 6.19
C ILE A 392 33.00 -28.74 6.17
N SER A 393 32.83 -29.85 6.89
CA SER A 393 31.60 -30.66 6.93
C SER A 393 30.36 -29.83 7.28
N SER A 394 29.41 -29.75 6.35
CA SER A 394 28.17 -29.00 6.50
C SER A 394 27.25 -29.54 7.61
N GLU A 395 27.29 -30.87 7.84
CA GLU A 395 26.41 -31.57 8.78
C GLU A 395 26.65 -31.15 10.24
N GLU A 396 27.89 -31.12 10.71
CA GLU A 396 28.24 -30.66 12.09
C GLU A 396 27.89 -29.18 12.33
N ARG A 397 27.80 -28.37 11.28
CA ARG A 397 27.43 -26.94 11.37
C ARG A 397 25.92 -26.78 11.56
N ILE A 398 25.12 -27.62 10.88
CA ILE A 398 23.66 -27.58 10.95
C ILE A 398 23.16 -28.02 12.33
N GLU A 399 23.68 -29.13 12.88
CA GLU A 399 23.31 -29.55 14.24
C GLU A 399 23.63 -28.48 15.28
N LYS A 400 24.81 -27.85 15.22
CA LYS A 400 25.18 -26.78 16.16
C LYS A 400 24.29 -25.54 16.06
N LEU A 401 24.00 -25.02 14.87
CA LEU A 401 23.09 -23.87 14.75
C LEU A 401 21.67 -24.19 15.23
N SER A 402 21.17 -25.41 14.96
CA SER A 402 19.83 -25.83 15.42
C SER A 402 19.69 -25.94 16.94
N SER A 403 20.81 -26.02 17.68
CA SER A 403 20.81 -26.32 19.12
C SER A 403 20.78 -25.09 20.05
N GLN A 404 21.00 -23.88 19.54
CA GLN A 404 21.13 -22.66 20.38
C GLN A 404 20.43 -21.40 19.84
N SER A 405 19.82 -21.42 18.66
CA SER A 405 18.99 -20.29 18.21
C SER A 405 17.71 -20.19 19.05
N LYS A 406 17.50 -19.05 19.72
CA LYS A 406 16.18 -18.69 20.27
C LYS A 406 15.27 -18.32 19.10
N SER A 407 14.32 -19.17 18.73
CA SER A 407 13.38 -18.85 17.63
C SER A 407 12.45 -17.69 17.99
N ALA A 408 12.46 -16.62 17.18
CA ALA A 408 11.54 -15.49 17.29
C ALA A 408 10.05 -15.92 17.40
N HIS A 409 9.33 -15.28 18.32
CA HIS A 409 7.94 -15.63 18.65
C HIS A 409 6.93 -14.91 17.74
N TYR A 410 6.91 -15.20 16.43
CA TYR A 410 6.05 -14.50 15.46
C TYR A 410 4.53 -14.59 15.73
N GLY A 411 4.06 -15.52 16.57
CA GLY A 411 2.66 -15.54 17.04
C GLY A 411 2.28 -14.34 17.93
N LYS A 412 3.26 -13.64 18.53
CA LYS A 412 3.10 -12.37 19.26
C LYS A 412 3.02 -11.20 18.27
N MET A 413 1.88 -11.03 17.60
CA MET A 413 1.71 -10.05 16.52
C MET A 413 2.00 -8.60 16.95
N ILE A 414 1.67 -8.23 18.19
CA ILE A 414 2.13 -6.99 18.84
C ILE A 414 2.73 -7.34 20.20
N SER A 415 3.89 -6.77 20.52
CA SER A 415 4.54 -6.86 21.84
C SER A 415 4.97 -5.47 22.31
N PHE A 416 4.67 -5.09 23.55
CA PHE A 416 5.13 -3.84 24.16
C PHE A 416 6.47 -4.06 24.89
N GLY A 417 7.57 -3.60 24.29
CA GLY A 417 8.94 -3.86 24.73
C GLY A 417 9.60 -5.06 24.04
N LYS A 418 10.93 -4.99 23.80
CA LYS A 418 11.69 -6.10 23.18
C LYS A 418 11.84 -7.27 24.15
N ASP A 419 12.10 -6.98 25.42
CA ASP A 419 12.13 -7.95 26.52
C ASP A 419 10.85 -8.79 26.59
N VAL A 420 9.68 -8.17 26.41
CA VAL A 420 8.38 -8.85 26.31
C VAL A 420 8.25 -9.68 25.03
N ALA A 421 8.78 -9.21 23.89
CA ALA A 421 8.81 -9.97 22.65
C ALA A 421 9.70 -11.23 22.74
N ASP A 422 10.83 -11.13 23.44
CA ASP A 422 11.82 -12.20 23.61
C ASP A 422 11.52 -13.17 24.79
N ALA A 423 10.71 -12.77 25.77
CA ALA A 423 10.37 -13.56 26.95
C ALA A 423 9.46 -14.77 26.65
N HIS A 424 9.56 -15.84 27.44
CA HIS A 424 8.62 -16.96 27.34
C HIS A 424 7.24 -16.58 27.90
N SER A 425 6.15 -17.13 27.36
CA SER A 425 4.78 -16.75 27.75
C SER A 425 4.46 -16.89 29.24
N SER A 426 5.14 -17.79 29.97
CA SER A 426 5.00 -17.94 31.42
C SER A 426 5.63 -16.82 32.25
N GLU A 427 6.46 -15.99 31.64
CA GLU A 427 7.20 -14.88 32.28
C GLU A 427 6.47 -13.54 32.11
N ILE A 428 5.42 -13.50 31.27
CA ILE A 428 4.68 -12.31 30.89
C ILE A 428 3.41 -12.21 31.76
N GLU A 429 3.50 -11.48 32.87
CA GLU A 429 2.32 -11.03 33.63
C GLU A 429 1.46 -10.10 32.75
N ARG A 430 0.20 -10.44 32.50
CA ARG A 430 -0.75 -9.68 31.67
C ARG A 430 -1.96 -9.23 32.48
N ILE A 431 -2.37 -7.97 32.32
CA ILE A 431 -3.59 -7.42 32.93
C ILE A 431 -4.62 -7.22 31.81
N ASP A 432 -5.80 -7.87 31.90
CA ASP A 432 -6.79 -7.79 30.82
C ASP A 432 -7.34 -6.37 30.64
N PHE A 433 -7.34 -5.89 29.41
CA PHE A 433 -7.76 -4.55 29.01
C PHE A 433 -9.25 -4.49 28.63
N ARG A 434 -9.91 -5.63 28.41
CA ARG A 434 -11.30 -5.69 27.88
C ARG A 434 -12.30 -4.99 28.80
N ASP A 435 -12.19 -5.18 30.10
CA ASP A 435 -13.00 -4.55 31.15
C ASP A 435 -12.38 -3.26 31.71
N ALA A 436 -11.29 -2.74 31.11
CA ALA A 436 -10.61 -1.56 31.62
C ALA A 436 -11.47 -0.30 31.45
N ILE A 437 -11.68 0.41 32.56
CA ILE A 437 -12.41 1.67 32.58
C ILE A 437 -11.63 2.72 31.76
N LYS A 438 -12.28 3.28 30.75
CA LYS A 438 -11.74 4.39 29.97
C LYS A 438 -11.93 5.69 30.73
N GLY A 439 -10.83 6.24 31.25
CA GLY A 439 -10.80 7.52 31.94
C GLY A 439 -11.03 8.70 30.99
N ASN A 440 -11.52 9.82 31.52
CA ASN A 440 -11.59 11.07 30.77
C ASN A 440 -10.20 11.71 30.71
N ASN A 441 -9.63 11.90 29.51
CA ASN A 441 -8.48 12.79 29.37
C ASN A 441 -8.90 14.24 29.67
N ILE A 442 -8.27 14.85 30.68
CA ILE A 442 -8.27 16.31 30.85
C ILE A 442 -7.26 16.90 29.84
N ALA A 443 -7.51 16.66 28.55
CA ALA A 443 -6.75 17.25 27.47
C ALA A 443 -6.88 18.77 27.59
N ASN A 444 -5.79 19.42 27.98
CA ASN A 444 -5.80 20.86 28.23
C ASN A 444 -6.13 21.61 26.92
N SER A 445 -6.49 22.89 27.01
CA SER A 445 -6.99 23.70 25.88
C SER A 445 -6.00 23.94 24.73
N THR A 446 -4.87 23.24 24.74
CA THR A 446 -3.73 23.29 23.82
C THR A 446 -3.68 22.17 22.78
N CYS A 447 -4.19 20.95 23.03
CA CYS A 447 -4.14 19.82 22.06
C CYS A 447 -5.15 19.94 20.88
N ARG A 448 -5.64 21.14 20.55
CA ARG A 448 -7.02 21.32 20.05
C ARG A 448 -7.33 20.95 18.58
N ASP A 449 -6.34 20.70 17.73
CA ASP A 449 -6.58 20.65 16.29
C ASP A 449 -7.22 19.33 15.78
N VAL A 450 -6.99 18.18 16.44
CA VAL A 450 -7.47 16.86 15.97
C VAL A 450 -7.94 15.94 17.09
N TRP A 451 -9.26 15.75 17.22
CA TRP A 451 -9.83 14.73 18.11
C TRP A 451 -9.94 13.36 17.43
N THR A 452 -9.60 12.30 18.18
CA THR A 452 -9.55 10.89 17.75
C THR A 452 -9.94 9.97 18.92
N GLU A 453 -10.27 8.69 18.67
CA GLU A 453 -10.73 7.78 19.73
C GLU A 453 -9.72 7.56 20.86
N TYR A 454 -8.42 7.83 20.64
CA TYR A 454 -7.40 7.78 21.68
C TYR A 454 -7.54 8.89 22.74
N HIS A 455 -8.14 10.02 22.39
CA HIS A 455 -8.45 11.07 23.35
C HIS A 455 -9.69 10.70 24.19
N ASP A 456 -10.67 10.00 23.59
CA ASP A 456 -11.84 9.44 24.28
C ASP A 456 -11.49 8.26 25.21
N MET A 457 -10.32 7.63 25.03
CA MET A 457 -9.91 6.41 25.74
C MET A 457 -9.19 6.65 27.07
N GLY A 458 -8.60 7.84 27.24
CA GLY A 458 -7.89 8.22 28.46
C GLY A 458 -6.51 7.60 28.64
N ILE A 459 -5.66 8.22 29.45
CA ILE A 459 -4.38 7.65 29.92
C ILE A 459 -4.58 6.25 30.53
N GLU A 460 -5.70 6.03 31.24
CA GLU A 460 -6.02 4.73 31.87
C GLU A 460 -6.23 3.62 30.84
N GLY A 461 -7.00 3.85 29.78
CA GLY A 461 -7.16 2.90 28.68
C GLY A 461 -5.89 2.74 27.83
N ILE A 462 -5.08 3.79 27.71
CA ILE A 462 -3.75 3.73 27.05
C ILE A 462 -2.80 2.82 27.83
N ARG A 463 -2.79 2.91 29.17
CA ARG A 463 -2.01 2.01 30.02
C ARG A 463 -2.51 0.58 29.95
N ALA A 464 -3.82 0.34 30.09
CA ALA A 464 -4.39 -1.01 30.00
C ALA A 464 -3.98 -1.76 28.72
N VAL A 465 -3.92 -1.08 27.56
CA VAL A 465 -3.44 -1.66 26.30
C VAL A 465 -1.94 -2.00 26.33
N ALA A 466 -1.10 -1.15 26.95
CA ALA A 466 0.33 -1.44 27.11
C ALA A 466 0.60 -2.55 28.16
N ASP A 467 -0.17 -2.57 29.25
CA ASP A 467 -0.03 -3.48 30.40
C ASP A 467 -0.57 -4.89 30.12
N TYR A 468 -1.34 -5.09 29.05
CA TYR A 468 -1.63 -6.42 28.47
C TYR A 468 -0.39 -7.05 27.80
N LYS A 469 0.60 -6.22 27.45
CA LYS A 469 1.96 -6.55 26.95
C LYS A 469 2.05 -7.27 25.60
N VAL A 470 1.23 -8.28 25.33
CA VAL A 470 1.30 -9.12 24.12
C VAL A 470 -0.10 -9.33 23.54
N TYR A 471 -0.20 -9.25 22.21
CA TYR A 471 -1.40 -9.57 21.45
C TYR A 471 -1.08 -10.58 20.35
N THR A 472 -1.79 -11.70 20.34
CA THR A 472 -1.83 -12.64 19.21
C THR A 472 -2.75 -12.14 18.08
N ALA A 473 -2.84 -12.89 16.98
CA ALA A 473 -3.74 -12.55 15.87
C ALA A 473 -5.23 -12.55 16.26
N GLU A 474 -5.62 -13.33 17.27
CA GLU A 474 -6.98 -13.33 17.81
C GLU A 474 -7.21 -12.13 18.74
N GLU A 475 -6.30 -11.91 19.70
CA GLU A 475 -6.37 -10.80 20.68
C GLU A 475 -6.27 -9.42 20.00
N VAL A 476 -5.63 -9.31 18.82
CA VAL A 476 -5.61 -8.10 17.98
C VAL A 476 -7.01 -7.64 17.54
N VAL A 477 -7.96 -8.55 17.34
CA VAL A 477 -9.33 -8.16 16.96
C VAL A 477 -10.04 -7.47 18.13
N ASP A 478 -9.83 -7.93 19.35
CA ASP A 478 -10.35 -7.29 20.57
C ASP A 478 -9.67 -5.94 20.83
N LEU A 479 -8.36 -5.85 20.60
CA LEU A 479 -7.61 -4.59 20.67
C LEU A 479 -8.25 -3.52 19.76
N LEU A 480 -8.53 -3.86 18.50
CA LEU A 480 -9.17 -2.93 17.56
C LEU A 480 -10.60 -2.56 17.99
N HIS A 481 -11.37 -3.48 18.59
CA HIS A 481 -12.68 -3.12 19.18
C HIS A 481 -12.54 -2.12 20.33
N PHE A 482 -11.50 -2.25 21.16
CA PHE A 482 -11.22 -1.32 22.25
C PHE A 482 -10.75 0.05 21.73
N VAL A 483 -9.80 0.11 20.78
CA VAL A 483 -9.17 1.38 20.34
C VAL A 483 -9.86 2.11 19.18
N ALA A 484 -10.73 1.43 18.45
CA ALA A 484 -11.41 1.98 17.26
C ALA A 484 -12.88 1.49 17.16
N PRO A 485 -13.70 1.65 18.22
CA PRO A 485 -15.03 1.02 18.30
C PRO A 485 -15.99 1.43 17.18
N LYS A 486 -15.91 2.66 16.65
CA LYS A 486 -16.76 3.12 15.52
C LYS A 486 -16.41 2.43 14.21
N MET A 487 -15.10 2.32 13.91
CA MET A 487 -14.59 1.57 12.77
C MET A 487 -14.99 0.10 12.87
N MET A 488 -14.75 -0.55 14.02
CA MET A 488 -15.10 -1.95 14.21
C MET A 488 -16.61 -2.20 14.16
N LYS A 489 -17.45 -1.30 14.69
CA LYS A 489 -18.92 -1.36 14.56
C LYS A 489 -19.37 -1.45 13.09
N ARG A 490 -18.78 -0.66 12.18
CA ARG A 490 -19.10 -0.72 10.75
C ARG A 490 -18.51 -1.96 10.07
N GLY A 491 -17.19 -2.16 10.18
CA GLY A 491 -16.52 -3.24 9.46
C GLY A 491 -16.94 -4.63 9.93
N SER A 492 -17.24 -4.84 11.22
CA SER A 492 -17.75 -6.12 11.74
C SER A 492 -19.17 -6.47 11.28
N ALA A 493 -19.88 -5.58 10.57
CA ALA A 493 -21.10 -5.91 9.84
C ALA A 493 -20.81 -6.53 8.45
N HIS A 494 -19.64 -6.25 7.87
CA HIS A 494 -19.26 -6.61 6.50
C HIS A 494 -18.10 -7.61 6.37
N PHE A 495 -17.30 -7.77 7.42
CA PHE A 495 -16.08 -8.57 7.43
C PHE A 495 -16.00 -9.48 8.66
N SER A 496 -15.21 -10.55 8.54
CA SER A 496 -15.08 -11.62 9.52
C SER A 496 -13.66 -12.20 9.47
N PHE A 497 -13.21 -12.71 10.62
CA PHE A 497 -11.80 -13.04 10.89
C PHE A 497 -11.64 -14.44 11.51
N GLY A 498 -12.74 -15.21 11.64
CA GLY A 498 -12.75 -16.48 12.34
C GLY A 498 -12.40 -17.67 11.45
N ILE A 499 -12.74 -18.86 11.96
CA ILE A 499 -12.77 -20.12 11.23
C ILE A 499 -14.15 -20.73 11.49
N ALA A 500 -14.86 -21.17 10.45
CA ALA A 500 -16.18 -21.76 10.65
C ALA A 500 -16.09 -23.14 11.31
N ASP A 501 -16.83 -23.42 12.37
CA ASP A 501 -16.96 -24.79 12.88
C ASP A 501 -17.65 -25.68 11.83
N ASN A 502 -18.76 -25.19 11.27
CA ASN A 502 -19.55 -25.87 10.26
C ASN A 502 -19.94 -24.92 9.11
N LEU A 503 -19.33 -25.10 7.93
CA LEU A 503 -19.64 -24.31 6.73
C LEU A 503 -21.02 -24.60 6.11
N ASP A 504 -21.80 -25.53 6.69
CA ASP A 504 -23.22 -25.74 6.35
C ASP A 504 -24.19 -24.96 7.27
N ASP A 505 -23.69 -24.22 8.27
CA ASP A 505 -24.55 -23.38 9.10
C ASP A 505 -25.16 -22.20 8.29
N PRO A 506 -26.47 -21.93 8.41
CA PRO A 506 -27.13 -20.82 7.75
C PRO A 506 -26.48 -19.45 7.92
N MET A 507 -25.73 -19.19 9.00
CA MET A 507 -25.04 -17.90 9.24
C MET A 507 -24.05 -17.55 8.13
N TYR A 508 -23.37 -18.54 7.53
CA TYR A 508 -22.36 -18.32 6.48
C TYR A 508 -22.97 -17.94 5.12
N ASN A 509 -24.30 -17.96 5.01
CA ASN A 509 -25.01 -17.34 3.88
C ASN A 509 -25.10 -15.80 3.98
N HIS A 510 -24.64 -15.18 5.07
CA HIS A 510 -24.56 -13.72 5.16
C HIS A 510 -23.29 -13.18 4.50
N TYR A 511 -23.40 -12.05 3.78
CA TYR A 511 -22.30 -11.46 3.01
C TYR A 511 -21.03 -11.12 3.83
N LYS A 512 -21.17 -11.00 5.16
CA LYS A 512 -20.07 -10.83 6.13
C LYS A 512 -18.95 -11.88 6.01
N TYR A 513 -19.30 -13.09 5.58
CA TYR A 513 -18.39 -14.25 5.57
C TYR A 513 -17.78 -14.53 4.19
N TRP A 514 -18.32 -13.93 3.12
CA TRP A 514 -17.96 -14.25 1.74
C TRP A 514 -16.56 -13.78 1.31
N SER A 515 -15.93 -12.89 2.08
CA SER A 515 -14.54 -12.47 1.90
C SER A 515 -13.55 -13.21 2.81
N ASN A 516 -14.01 -14.04 3.74
CA ASN A 516 -13.14 -14.88 4.58
C ASN A 516 -13.04 -16.30 3.99
N PRO A 517 -11.88 -16.72 3.44
CA PRO A 517 -11.69 -18.06 2.88
C PRO A 517 -11.75 -19.20 3.92
N LEU A 518 -11.76 -18.87 5.22
CA LEU A 518 -11.94 -19.81 6.34
C LEU A 518 -13.39 -19.89 6.87
N GLU A 519 -14.28 -19.03 6.36
CA GLU A 519 -15.71 -19.00 6.69
C GLU A 519 -16.61 -19.07 5.43
N THR A 520 -16.02 -19.39 4.28
CA THR A 520 -16.77 -19.66 3.04
C THR A 520 -16.21 -20.84 2.24
N LYS A 521 -17.04 -21.36 1.34
CA LYS A 521 -16.71 -22.45 0.40
C LYS A 521 -16.27 -21.86 -0.94
N LEU A 522 -15.58 -22.63 -1.77
CA LEU A 522 -15.43 -22.31 -3.20
C LEU A 522 -16.76 -22.56 -3.98
N PRO A 523 -16.91 -22.02 -5.20
CA PRO A 523 -18.08 -22.24 -6.03
C PRO A 523 -18.22 -23.69 -6.57
N ASN A 524 -19.37 -24.03 -7.15
CA ASN A 524 -19.57 -25.35 -7.78
C ASN A 524 -18.94 -25.43 -9.19
N ALA A 525 -17.62 -25.28 -9.31
CA ALA A 525 -16.94 -25.09 -10.59
C ALA A 525 -15.69 -26.00 -10.80
N PRO A 526 -15.84 -27.34 -10.95
CA PRO A 526 -14.70 -28.28 -11.05
C PRO A 526 -13.80 -28.07 -12.29
N ASP A 527 -14.34 -27.51 -13.38
CA ASP A 527 -13.57 -27.17 -14.58
C ASP A 527 -12.71 -25.90 -14.41
N MET A 528 -13.01 -25.07 -13.41
CA MET A 528 -12.29 -23.83 -13.13
C MET A 528 -10.90 -24.16 -12.54
N GLU A 529 -9.98 -23.20 -12.66
CA GLU A 529 -8.65 -23.27 -12.08
C GLU A 529 -8.39 -22.02 -11.25
N ILE A 530 -7.80 -22.19 -10.06
CA ILE A 530 -7.44 -21.09 -9.16
C ILE A 530 -5.92 -21.10 -9.00
N PHE A 531 -5.30 -19.94 -9.19
CA PHE A 531 -3.86 -19.76 -9.00
C PHE A 531 -3.63 -18.75 -7.87
N SER A 532 -2.70 -19.05 -6.97
CA SER A 532 -2.01 -18.03 -6.18
C SER A 532 -0.70 -17.69 -6.89
N LEU A 533 -0.57 -16.44 -7.32
CA LEU A 533 0.61 -15.88 -7.98
C LEU A 533 1.22 -14.81 -7.05
N TYR A 534 2.41 -15.01 -6.50
CA TYR A 534 2.99 -14.04 -5.54
C TYR A 534 4.51 -14.07 -5.51
N GLY A 535 5.11 -12.97 -5.04
CA GLY A 535 6.54 -12.85 -4.90
C GLY A 535 7.05 -13.53 -3.63
N VAL A 536 8.31 -13.97 -3.70
CA VAL A 536 9.06 -14.56 -2.58
C VAL A 536 10.50 -14.02 -2.59
N GLY A 537 11.22 -14.18 -1.50
CA GLY A 537 12.57 -13.61 -1.35
C GLY A 537 12.57 -12.14 -0.92
N ILE A 538 11.52 -11.68 -0.22
CA ILE A 538 11.44 -10.28 0.29
C ILE A 538 11.03 -10.25 1.77
N PRO A 539 11.81 -9.59 2.66
CA PRO A 539 11.43 -9.39 4.05
C PRO A 539 10.10 -8.64 4.18
N THR A 540 9.08 -9.32 4.68
CA THR A 540 7.69 -8.86 4.71
C THR A 540 7.17 -8.77 6.16
N GLU A 541 6.45 -7.71 6.49
CA GLU A 541 6.10 -7.36 7.88
C GLU A 541 5.17 -8.40 8.55
N ARG A 542 5.60 -8.93 9.72
CA ARG A 542 4.95 -10.08 10.37
C ARG A 542 4.45 -9.85 11.78
N ALA A 543 5.19 -9.10 12.58
CA ALA A 543 4.87 -8.76 13.97
C ALA A 543 5.67 -7.51 14.40
N TYR A 544 5.25 -6.86 15.49
CA TYR A 544 5.72 -5.52 15.84
C TYR A 544 6.10 -5.39 17.32
N VAL A 545 7.24 -4.75 17.58
CA VAL A 545 7.63 -4.27 18.90
C VAL A 545 7.19 -2.80 19.03
N TYR A 546 6.32 -2.55 19.99
CA TYR A 546 5.72 -1.25 20.27
C TYR A 546 6.23 -0.65 21.61
N LYS A 547 6.07 0.66 21.72
CA LYS A 547 6.28 1.46 22.94
C LYS A 547 5.18 2.53 23.07
N LEU A 548 5.07 3.09 24.26
CA LEU A 548 4.26 4.29 24.50
C LEU A 548 4.98 5.56 24.00
N SER A 549 4.21 6.47 23.41
CA SER A 549 4.63 7.82 23.04
C SER A 549 4.85 8.68 24.30
N PRO A 550 5.96 9.42 24.42
CA PRO A 550 6.16 10.39 25.51
C PRO A 550 5.11 11.51 25.55
N ALA A 551 4.37 11.72 24.45
CA ALA A 551 3.33 12.76 24.31
C ALA A 551 1.94 12.16 24.01
N ALA A 552 1.63 11.00 24.64
CA ALA A 552 0.38 10.25 24.49
C ALA A 552 -0.92 11.03 24.80
N GLU A 553 -0.85 12.22 25.38
CA GLU A 553 -2.00 13.06 25.72
C GLU A 553 -2.55 13.91 24.54
N CYS A 554 -1.69 14.31 23.60
CA CYS A 554 -2.09 15.09 22.41
C CYS A 554 -1.90 14.34 21.07
N TYR A 555 -1.32 13.13 21.07
CA TYR A 555 -0.89 12.42 19.85
C TYR A 555 -1.30 10.93 19.88
N ILE A 556 -1.04 10.20 18.79
CA ILE A 556 -1.20 8.74 18.76
C ILE A 556 -0.29 8.13 19.84
N PRO A 557 -0.84 7.36 20.81
CA PRO A 557 -0.13 6.97 22.02
C PRO A 557 0.78 5.75 21.84
N PHE A 558 0.59 4.97 20.77
CA PHE A 558 1.36 3.76 20.47
C PHE A 558 2.28 3.99 19.27
N GLN A 559 3.54 3.62 19.41
CA GLN A 559 4.57 3.81 18.38
C GLN A 559 5.43 2.56 18.21
N ILE A 560 5.82 2.23 16.98
CA ILE A 560 6.80 1.14 16.72
C ILE A 560 8.15 1.54 17.32
N ASP A 561 8.78 0.67 18.10
CA ASP A 561 10.09 0.96 18.67
C ASP A 561 11.24 0.60 17.72
N THR A 562 11.63 1.57 16.89
CA THR A 562 12.77 1.47 15.98
C THR A 562 14.12 1.17 16.65
N LYS A 563 14.22 1.24 17.98
CA LYS A 563 15.42 0.80 18.72
C LYS A 563 15.48 -0.72 18.88
N ALA A 564 14.35 -1.42 18.84
CA ALA A 564 14.28 -2.87 18.98
C ALA A 564 14.79 -3.56 17.69
N ASN A 565 15.97 -4.16 17.79
CA ASN A 565 16.64 -4.85 16.69
C ASN A 565 17.20 -6.19 17.17
N ASP A 566 17.17 -7.18 16.27
CA ASP A 566 17.75 -8.52 16.43
C ASP A 566 17.87 -9.18 15.04
N GLU A 567 19.03 -9.05 14.39
CA GLU A 567 19.20 -9.54 13.03
C GLU A 567 19.21 -11.08 12.95
N GLU A 568 19.60 -11.79 14.01
CA GLU A 568 19.51 -13.26 14.11
C GLU A 568 18.05 -13.77 14.14
N ASN A 569 17.12 -12.88 14.50
CA ASN A 569 15.69 -13.16 14.68
C ASN A 569 14.78 -12.42 13.69
N CYS A 570 15.37 -11.86 12.62
CA CYS A 570 14.65 -11.07 11.61
C CYS A 570 13.87 -9.87 12.17
N LEU A 571 14.27 -9.34 13.33
CA LEU A 571 13.73 -8.12 13.93
C LEU A 571 14.57 -6.92 13.50
N LYS A 572 13.97 -5.99 12.77
CA LYS A 572 14.64 -4.76 12.34
C LYS A 572 13.72 -3.56 12.44
N ASP A 573 14.23 -2.48 13.03
CA ASP A 573 13.53 -1.22 13.24
C ASP A 573 12.16 -1.40 13.95
N GLY A 574 12.10 -2.33 14.92
CA GLY A 574 10.88 -2.69 15.65
C GLY A 574 9.92 -3.61 14.90
N VAL A 575 10.29 -4.11 13.71
CA VAL A 575 9.44 -4.96 12.87
C VAL A 575 10.08 -6.33 12.62
N TYR A 576 9.42 -7.39 13.09
CA TYR A 576 9.74 -8.77 12.73
C TYR A 576 9.32 -9.05 11.28
N SER A 577 10.19 -9.67 10.50
CA SER A 577 9.97 -9.94 9.07
C SER A 577 10.03 -11.45 8.73
N VAL A 578 9.18 -11.90 7.81
CA VAL A 578 9.19 -13.27 7.23
C VAL A 578 9.22 -13.19 5.69
N ASP A 579 9.21 -14.34 5.00
CA ASP A 579 9.16 -14.39 3.54
C ASP A 579 7.80 -13.89 2.99
N GLY A 580 7.82 -13.22 1.84
CA GLY A 580 6.65 -12.61 1.22
C GLY A 580 7.01 -11.72 0.04
N ASP A 581 6.06 -10.86 -0.33
CA ASP A 581 6.15 -9.96 -1.48
C ASP A 581 6.39 -8.48 -1.13
N GLU A 582 6.94 -8.17 0.06
CA GLU A 582 7.02 -6.84 0.73
C GLU A 582 5.76 -6.46 1.51
N THR A 583 4.57 -6.90 1.07
CA THR A 583 3.28 -6.49 1.68
C THR A 583 2.50 -7.67 2.27
N VAL A 584 2.53 -8.82 1.61
CA VAL A 584 1.75 -10.02 1.93
C VAL A 584 2.71 -11.17 2.28
N PRO A 585 2.71 -11.67 3.53
CA PRO A 585 3.47 -12.86 3.90
C PRO A 585 3.08 -14.07 3.04
N VAL A 586 4.05 -14.93 2.70
CA VAL A 586 3.81 -16.15 1.91
C VAL A 586 2.71 -17.03 2.51
N LEU A 587 2.62 -17.11 3.85
CA LEU A 587 1.52 -17.79 4.53
C LEU A 587 0.15 -17.30 4.02
N SER A 588 -0.06 -15.99 3.97
CA SER A 588 -1.33 -15.38 3.57
C SER A 588 -1.64 -15.54 2.08
N ALA A 589 -0.64 -15.52 1.22
CA ALA A 589 -0.82 -15.68 -0.23
C ALA A 589 -0.97 -17.15 -0.68
N GLY A 590 -0.24 -18.06 -0.02
CA GLY A 590 -0.10 -19.46 -0.43
C GLY A 590 -1.00 -20.45 0.30
N PHE A 591 -1.27 -20.29 1.60
CA PHE A 591 -1.85 -21.34 2.45
C PHE A 591 -3.16 -21.93 1.93
N MET A 592 -4.06 -21.09 1.41
CA MET A 592 -5.34 -21.57 0.87
C MET A 592 -5.12 -22.45 -0.36
N CYS A 593 -4.23 -22.11 -1.29
CA CYS A 593 -3.91 -22.99 -2.41
C CYS A 593 -3.06 -24.21 -2.00
N ALA A 594 -2.20 -24.08 -0.98
CA ALA A 594 -1.30 -25.13 -0.49
C ALA A 594 -2.04 -26.25 0.25
N LYS A 595 -3.00 -25.89 1.11
CA LYS A 595 -3.69 -26.82 2.04
C LYS A 595 -5.20 -26.60 2.09
N GLY A 596 -5.66 -25.37 2.34
CA GLY A 596 -7.08 -25.09 2.63
C GLY A 596 -8.05 -25.53 1.52
N TRP A 597 -7.68 -25.32 0.26
CA TRP A 597 -8.41 -25.67 -0.96
C TRP A 597 -7.72 -26.78 -1.78
N ARG A 598 -6.67 -27.41 -1.26
CA ARG A 598 -5.85 -28.36 -2.03
C ARG A 598 -6.60 -29.68 -2.23
N GLY A 599 -7.07 -29.91 -3.45
CA GLY A 599 -7.96 -31.04 -3.74
C GLY A 599 -9.38 -30.83 -3.19
N LYS A 600 -10.04 -31.88 -2.75
CA LYS A 600 -11.41 -31.79 -2.21
C LYS A 600 -11.39 -31.69 -0.69
N THR A 601 -11.74 -30.51 -0.19
CA THR A 601 -11.86 -30.19 1.26
C THR A 601 -13.26 -29.64 1.55
N ARG A 602 -13.60 -29.41 2.82
CA ARG A 602 -14.82 -28.69 3.21
C ARG A 602 -14.88 -27.26 2.64
N PHE A 603 -13.71 -26.63 2.42
CA PHE A 603 -13.58 -25.32 1.80
C PHE A 603 -13.60 -25.41 0.26
N ASN A 604 -13.15 -26.52 -0.33
CA ASN A 604 -13.20 -26.80 -1.76
C ASN A 604 -14.06 -28.04 -2.08
N PRO A 605 -15.40 -27.98 -1.90
CA PRO A 605 -16.27 -29.15 -1.99
C PRO A 605 -16.42 -29.70 -3.42
N SER A 606 -16.19 -28.86 -4.42
CA SER A 606 -16.22 -29.21 -5.86
C SER A 606 -14.88 -29.74 -6.37
N GLY A 607 -13.78 -29.60 -5.61
CA GLY A 607 -12.45 -30.07 -6.02
C GLY A 607 -11.82 -29.24 -7.14
N ILE A 608 -12.05 -27.92 -7.14
CA ILE A 608 -11.43 -26.97 -8.08
C ILE A 608 -9.91 -27.13 -8.02
N ARG A 609 -9.24 -27.15 -9.18
CA ARG A 609 -7.79 -27.27 -9.24
C ARG A 609 -7.12 -26.00 -8.74
N THR A 610 -6.32 -26.11 -7.67
CA THR A 610 -5.47 -25.04 -7.15
C THR A 610 -4.02 -25.24 -7.55
N TYR A 611 -3.36 -24.13 -7.90
CA TYR A 611 -1.92 -24.09 -8.17
C TYR A 611 -1.27 -22.91 -7.44
N ILE A 612 -0.03 -23.09 -7.00
CA ILE A 612 0.82 -22.00 -6.49
C ILE A 612 1.91 -21.72 -7.53
N ARG A 613 2.16 -20.45 -7.84
CA ARG A 613 3.33 -20.04 -8.62
C ARG A 613 4.00 -18.84 -7.96
N GLU A 614 5.16 -19.12 -7.38
CA GLU A 614 6.01 -18.18 -6.67
C GLU A 614 7.05 -17.60 -7.61
N TYR A 615 7.38 -16.32 -7.44
CA TYR A 615 8.35 -15.60 -8.26
C TYR A 615 9.46 -15.05 -7.37
N ASP A 616 10.63 -15.68 -7.40
CA ASP A 616 11.84 -15.22 -6.69
C ASP A 616 12.14 -13.76 -7.07
N HIS A 617 12.29 -12.89 -6.06
CA HIS A 617 12.63 -11.49 -6.28
C HIS A 617 14.09 -11.33 -6.71
N SER A 618 14.29 -10.91 -7.95
CA SER A 618 15.58 -10.46 -8.47
C SER A 618 15.52 -8.94 -8.70
N PRO A 619 16.25 -8.13 -7.90
CA PRO A 619 16.24 -6.68 -8.06
C PRO A 619 16.96 -6.27 -9.35
N PRO A 620 16.55 -5.16 -10.01
CA PRO A 620 17.22 -4.69 -11.22
C PRO A 620 18.70 -4.39 -10.94
N SER A 621 19.58 -4.87 -11.82
CA SER A 621 21.03 -4.78 -11.67
C SER A 621 21.56 -3.35 -11.75
N ASN A 622 20.83 -2.48 -12.46
CA ASN A 622 21.20 -1.09 -12.72
C ASN A 622 19.97 -0.18 -12.69
N LEU A 623 20.17 1.08 -12.24
CA LEU A 623 19.14 2.13 -12.19
C LEU A 623 18.48 2.42 -13.57
N LEU A 624 19.12 2.02 -14.67
CA LEU A 624 18.65 2.17 -16.04
C LEU A 624 17.65 1.09 -16.51
N GLU A 625 17.48 -0.01 -15.76
CA GLU A 625 16.50 -1.06 -16.11
C GLU A 625 15.06 -0.70 -15.69
N GLY A 626 14.89 0.32 -14.85
CA GLY A 626 13.58 0.72 -14.30
C GLY A 626 13.10 -0.25 -13.22
N ARG A 627 11.80 -0.58 -13.19
CA ARG A 627 11.26 -1.63 -12.31
C ARG A 627 11.67 -3.00 -12.88
N GLY A 628 12.30 -3.82 -12.04
CA GLY A 628 12.91 -5.07 -12.49
C GLY A 628 11.92 -6.02 -13.14
N THR A 629 12.25 -6.52 -14.34
CA THR A 629 11.48 -7.51 -15.11
C THR A 629 11.41 -8.89 -14.42
N GLN A 630 12.13 -9.05 -13.31
CA GLN A 630 12.16 -10.21 -12.42
C GLN A 630 11.82 -9.83 -10.96
N SER A 631 11.24 -8.64 -10.71
CA SER A 631 10.86 -8.23 -9.36
C SER A 631 9.71 -9.09 -8.83
N GLY A 632 9.84 -9.54 -7.59
CA GLY A 632 8.75 -10.17 -6.83
C GLY A 632 7.92 -9.18 -6.01
N ALA A 633 8.27 -7.90 -5.95
CA ALA A 633 7.63 -6.96 -5.00
C ALA A 633 6.15 -6.71 -5.35
N HIS A 634 5.31 -6.52 -4.34
CA HIS A 634 3.84 -6.65 -4.37
C HIS A 634 3.14 -5.93 -5.54
N VAL A 635 3.65 -4.77 -5.95
CA VAL A 635 3.13 -3.99 -7.09
C VAL A 635 3.97 -4.23 -8.37
N ASP A 636 5.28 -4.36 -8.24
CA ASP A 636 6.21 -4.52 -9.35
C ASP A 636 6.11 -5.89 -10.05
N ILE A 637 5.56 -6.89 -9.36
CA ILE A 637 5.31 -8.24 -9.89
C ILE A 637 4.37 -8.23 -11.12
N MET A 638 3.55 -7.20 -11.30
CA MET A 638 2.75 -7.00 -12.53
C MET A 638 3.59 -6.59 -13.75
N GLY A 639 4.87 -6.26 -13.55
CA GLY A 639 5.90 -6.12 -14.57
C GLY A 639 6.79 -7.36 -14.74
N ASN A 640 6.64 -8.40 -13.91
CA ASN A 640 7.48 -9.60 -13.94
C ASN A 640 7.20 -10.45 -15.19
N PHE A 641 8.23 -10.74 -15.97
CA PHE A 641 8.09 -11.41 -17.27
C PHE A 641 7.54 -12.84 -17.14
N ALA A 642 7.89 -13.57 -16.08
CA ALA A 642 7.35 -14.92 -15.87
C ALA A 642 5.85 -14.87 -15.52
N LEU A 643 5.44 -13.96 -14.63
CA LEU A 643 4.02 -13.78 -14.28
C LEU A 643 3.19 -13.35 -15.50
N ILE A 644 3.69 -12.39 -16.28
CA ILE A 644 3.04 -11.95 -17.52
C ILE A 644 2.93 -13.12 -18.50
N GLU A 645 3.96 -13.96 -18.64
CA GLU A 645 3.91 -15.13 -19.53
C GLU A 645 2.87 -16.17 -19.09
N ASP A 646 2.81 -16.51 -17.80
CA ASP A 646 1.82 -17.45 -17.26
C ASP A 646 0.39 -16.93 -17.42
N VAL A 647 0.15 -15.63 -17.14
CA VAL A 647 -1.14 -14.96 -17.37
C VAL A 647 -1.53 -15.01 -18.84
N LEU A 648 -0.62 -14.69 -19.76
CA LEU A 648 -0.90 -14.75 -21.20
C LEU A 648 -1.18 -16.17 -21.67
N ARG A 649 -0.41 -17.18 -21.23
CA ARG A 649 -0.63 -18.59 -21.58
C ARG A 649 -2.02 -19.06 -21.13
N VAL A 650 -2.46 -18.75 -19.90
CA VAL A 650 -3.82 -19.12 -19.43
C VAL A 650 -4.92 -18.35 -20.16
N ALA A 651 -4.76 -17.04 -20.38
CA ALA A 651 -5.72 -16.23 -21.14
C ALA A 651 -5.90 -16.71 -22.59
N THR A 652 -4.82 -17.21 -23.20
CA THR A 652 -4.82 -17.75 -24.58
C THR A 652 -5.19 -19.23 -24.65
N GLY A 653 -5.31 -19.92 -23.52
CA GLY A 653 -6.03 -21.20 -23.43
C GLY A 653 -5.36 -22.34 -22.70
N ALA A 654 -4.17 -22.14 -22.13
CA ALA A 654 -3.48 -23.12 -21.31
C ALA A 654 -4.24 -23.44 -20.00
N SER A 655 -4.04 -24.64 -19.49
CA SER A 655 -4.37 -25.04 -18.13
C SER A 655 -3.16 -24.90 -17.20
N GLY A 656 -3.36 -24.99 -15.89
CA GLY A 656 -2.22 -24.93 -14.95
C GLY A 656 -1.23 -26.10 -15.13
N LYS A 657 -1.69 -27.24 -15.68
CA LYS A 657 -0.80 -28.36 -16.05
C LYS A 657 0.14 -28.01 -17.20
N ASP A 658 -0.32 -27.21 -18.16
CA ASP A 658 0.49 -26.80 -19.32
C ASP A 658 1.54 -25.74 -18.93
N LEU A 659 1.39 -25.09 -17.77
CA LEU A 659 2.42 -24.27 -17.12
C LEU A 659 3.42 -25.09 -16.28
N GLY A 660 3.29 -26.42 -16.25
CA GLY A 660 4.07 -27.33 -15.39
C GLY A 660 3.49 -27.58 -13.99
N GLY A 661 2.35 -26.96 -13.65
CA GLY A 661 1.71 -27.10 -12.34
C GLY A 661 2.19 -26.07 -11.32
N ASP A 662 2.51 -26.53 -10.11
CA ASP A 662 3.03 -25.68 -9.04
C ASP A 662 4.49 -25.28 -9.29
N GLN A 663 4.83 -24.04 -8.93
CA GLN A 663 6.20 -23.52 -8.85
C GLN A 663 6.36 -22.89 -7.46
N VAL A 664 7.19 -23.47 -6.61
CA VAL A 664 7.34 -23.09 -5.19
C VAL A 664 8.82 -23.10 -4.82
N HIS A 665 9.27 -22.00 -4.22
CA HIS A 665 10.63 -21.75 -3.75
C HIS A 665 10.65 -21.57 -2.22
N SER A 666 9.51 -21.27 -1.60
CA SER A 666 9.30 -21.11 -0.15
C SER A 666 9.01 -22.43 0.57
N ASP A 667 9.00 -22.39 1.91
CA ASP A 667 8.64 -23.52 2.77
C ASP A 667 7.11 -23.67 2.97
N ILE A 668 6.27 -23.02 2.15
CA ILE A 668 4.80 -22.93 2.38
C ILE A 668 4.10 -24.27 2.63
N PHE A 669 4.50 -25.37 1.95
CA PHE A 669 3.91 -26.68 2.22
C PHE A 669 4.24 -27.17 3.65
N LYS A 670 5.50 -27.10 4.06
CA LYS A 670 5.99 -27.43 5.42
C LYS A 670 5.37 -26.53 6.49
N TRP A 671 5.21 -25.23 6.22
CA TRP A 671 4.49 -24.30 7.10
C TRP A 671 3.00 -24.65 7.20
N SER A 672 2.37 -25.05 6.10
CA SER A 672 0.98 -25.50 6.11
C SER A 672 0.79 -26.81 6.90
N GLU A 673 1.78 -27.69 6.94
CA GLU A 673 1.74 -28.92 7.75
C GLU A 673 1.72 -28.62 9.25
N LYS A 674 2.51 -27.63 9.72
CA LYS A 674 2.48 -27.15 11.12
C LYS A 674 1.09 -26.66 11.57
N ILE A 675 0.23 -26.19 10.65
CA ILE A 675 -1.09 -25.62 10.95
C ILE A 675 -2.16 -26.70 11.10
N ASN A 676 -2.72 -26.84 12.31
CA ASN A 676 -3.77 -27.81 12.63
C ASN A 676 -5.19 -27.30 12.25
N LEU A 677 -5.41 -27.07 10.95
CA LEU A 677 -6.73 -26.72 10.41
C LEU A 677 -7.51 -27.96 9.99
N ARG A 678 -8.78 -28.07 10.43
CA ARG A 678 -9.72 -29.11 9.98
C ARG A 678 -10.17 -28.83 8.53
N LEU A 679 -9.90 -29.77 7.63
CA LEU A 679 -10.28 -29.75 6.22
C LEU A 679 -11.56 -30.57 5.92
#